data_AF-A0A2C9LTZ1-F1
#
_entry.id   AF-A0A2C9LTZ1-F1
#
_cell.length_a   1.000
_cell.length_b   1.000
_cell.length_c   1.000
_cell.angle_alpha   90.00
_cell.angle_beta   90.00
_cell.angle_gamma   90.00
#
_symmetry.space_group_name_H-M   'P 1'
#
loop_
_entity.id
_entity.type
_entity.pdbx_description
1 polymer ?
#
loop_
_entity_poly.entity_id
_entity_poly.type
_entity_poly.pdbx_seq_one_letter_code
_entity_poly.pdbx_strand_id
1 'polypeptide(L)'
;MSSITVSPFKFSNESPNCEEVARYGNSTHVFLYDKYNGIPDTLIINLVVFVCLLLLFTILRKIAWDYGRLALVNRTEEKWTSLFFGDRDRRSFTGSQESLDTTVTSQDKGMFRWIVAFWRLRDVDILNKCGRDAIQYLSFQRYLLVYISIITVLSVGVILPLNFQGSLLGTSADFGHTTIGNLESNDPILWVHAVMAVVYLVIVIGVLSHFRLNLDVEEDEQVSRTLMVSNIPKHKCFHSTILQHFEEAYPEANVTDIQFAYDIAGLVLLDKHRKRAAEAKQFCENIYKTTGQRPMMRPVICGQICCCCAEVDAINFYQAEEAELKKACEEEKETAYQTPLGIAFITLASESQAQRIRTDFRASCKGTHNPQMSSLYQELQVQNWIMHFAPSPESIHWENLSVPDWRWWTTAICINGVLIVLLFFLTTPIMFLHTLDMLNIDIKKPVENLHSAYLVQFLPTLLLWIFSALLPSIVYWSDQIIGHWTKTAEHHAIMRKTFIFILFMVLILPSLGLTSAKALFEWIVMSKTRSLQWQCIFLPGNGSFFVNYIITSAFIGAALELLRFSELFIYGVKLLFARSVAERAAVRKSVLWDFQYGVQYAWMLCMVAIIVSYSIPCPLVTPFGLIYLLFKHVVDRYNIFFAYNSSRINKHIHGSAVTFVLWAVILLQFNVVFFTGLRAEGFDPVFIFSCVALFITLIIFVGRISFGWFKHLRRPRYRNFEESEPDSMVNSDDTLDTHISKPFVASVLTQDLSLEHEQSSSSHTSGYGATHSTLGQEDFSSIPQSPLAQIS
;
A
#
# COMPACT_ATOMS: atom_id res chain seq x y z
N MET A 1 40.85 -0.30 -52.04
CA MET A 1 42.19 0.30 -51.89
C MET A 1 42.02 1.82 -51.94
N SER A 2 41.76 2.44 -50.79
CA SER A 2 41.94 3.87 -50.54
C SER A 2 41.74 4.10 -49.04
N SER A 3 42.86 4.39 -48.39
CA SER A 3 43.07 4.56 -46.96
C SER A 3 42.50 5.90 -46.51
N ILE A 4 41.64 5.92 -45.49
CA ILE A 4 41.30 7.14 -44.76
C ILE A 4 42.25 7.21 -43.56
N THR A 5 43.20 8.12 -43.66
CA THR A 5 44.17 8.48 -42.64
C THR A 5 43.47 9.18 -41.46
N VAL A 6 43.53 8.57 -40.29
CA VAL A 6 43.20 9.21 -39.01
C VAL A 6 44.40 10.07 -38.61
N SER A 7 44.20 11.38 -38.51
CA SER A 7 45.14 12.30 -37.87
C SER A 7 45.00 12.18 -36.34
N PRO A 8 46.11 12.12 -35.58
CA PRO A 8 46.05 12.10 -34.12
C PRO A 8 45.79 13.53 -33.62
N PHE A 9 44.66 13.74 -32.94
CA PHE A 9 44.36 15.02 -32.29
C PHE A 9 45.26 15.19 -31.05
N LYS A 10 45.95 16.33 -30.97
CA LYS A 10 46.78 16.74 -29.83
C LYS A 10 45.89 17.02 -28.61
N PHE A 11 46.22 16.41 -27.48
CA PHE A 11 45.75 16.85 -26.16
C PHE A 11 46.29 18.25 -25.88
N SER A 12 45.41 19.25 -25.76
CA SER A 12 45.70 20.47 -25.02
C SER A 12 45.66 20.15 -23.51
N ASN A 13 46.59 20.74 -22.75
CA ASN A 13 46.84 20.50 -21.33
C ASN A 13 45.76 21.08 -20.38
N GLU A 14 44.51 21.19 -20.82
CA GLU A 14 43.40 21.64 -19.97
C GLU A 14 42.63 20.41 -19.47
N SER A 15 42.31 20.41 -18.17
CA SER A 15 41.53 19.36 -17.51
C SER A 15 40.23 19.07 -18.27
N PRO A 16 39.85 17.80 -18.48
CA PRO A 16 38.64 17.48 -19.23
C PRO A 16 37.43 18.04 -18.51
N ASN A 17 36.65 18.86 -19.23
CA ASN A 17 35.47 19.53 -18.69
C ASN A 17 34.39 18.46 -18.40
N CYS A 18 33.66 18.54 -17.28
CA CYS A 18 32.61 17.54 -16.94
C CYS A 18 31.59 17.37 -18.08
N GLU A 19 31.37 18.41 -18.88
CA GLU A 19 30.56 18.38 -20.09
C GLU A 19 31.13 17.51 -21.21
N GLU A 20 32.44 17.47 -21.41
CA GLU A 20 33.08 16.61 -22.42
C GLU A 20 33.07 15.14 -22.00
N VAL A 21 33.24 14.85 -20.70
CA VAL A 21 33.11 13.49 -20.16
C VAL A 21 31.66 13.00 -20.22
N ALA A 22 30.69 13.88 -19.94
CA ALA A 22 29.26 13.58 -20.11
C ALA A 22 28.89 13.36 -21.59
N ARG A 23 29.45 14.15 -22.53
CA ARG A 23 29.28 13.95 -23.98
C ARG A 23 29.92 12.65 -24.49
N TYR A 24 31.04 12.22 -23.91
CA TYR A 24 31.74 11.01 -24.35
C TYR A 24 31.10 9.71 -23.79
N GLY A 25 30.39 9.79 -22.65
CA GLY A 25 29.71 8.65 -22.02
C GLY A 25 28.25 8.43 -22.46
N ASN A 26 27.59 9.45 -23.01
CA ASN A 26 26.19 9.40 -23.43
C ASN A 26 26.02 10.01 -24.83
N SER A 27 26.19 9.19 -25.87
CA SER A 27 25.63 9.44 -27.20
C SER A 27 24.11 9.18 -27.21
N THR A 28 23.40 9.74 -26.24
CA THR A 28 21.95 9.69 -26.07
C THR A 28 21.40 11.12 -26.01
N HIS A 29 21.64 11.90 -27.07
CA HIS A 29 20.86 13.11 -27.30
C HIS A 29 19.43 12.71 -27.69
N VAL A 30 18.57 12.54 -26.68
CA VAL A 30 17.13 12.61 -26.85
C VAL A 30 16.55 13.50 -25.76
N PHE A 31 16.39 14.77 -26.09
CA PHE A 31 15.19 15.49 -25.69
C PHE A 31 14.59 16.04 -26.98
N LEU A 32 13.37 15.63 -27.29
CA LEU A 32 12.51 16.43 -28.15
C LEU A 32 12.45 17.82 -27.48
N TYR A 33 12.84 18.84 -28.24
CA TYR A 33 12.86 20.27 -27.91
C TYR A 33 14.10 20.78 -27.13
N ASP A 34 14.86 21.61 -27.84
CA ASP A 34 16.20 22.13 -27.53
C ASP A 34 16.23 23.24 -26.44
N LYS A 35 15.09 23.51 -25.77
CA LYS A 35 14.95 24.61 -24.81
C LYS A 35 14.63 24.10 -23.41
N TYR A 36 15.43 24.51 -22.42
CA TYR A 36 15.17 24.29 -20.99
C TYR A 36 14.95 22.81 -20.61
N ASN A 37 15.75 21.90 -21.20
CA ASN A 37 15.70 20.44 -20.99
C ASN A 37 14.30 19.80 -21.19
N GLY A 38 13.49 20.36 -22.11
CA GLY A 38 12.20 19.79 -22.52
C GLY A 38 11.09 19.84 -21.45
N ILE A 39 11.27 20.60 -20.36
CA ILE A 39 10.28 20.72 -19.28
C ILE A 39 8.95 21.31 -19.77
N PRO A 40 8.92 22.43 -20.53
CA PRO A 40 7.66 23.01 -21.00
C PRO A 40 6.88 22.04 -21.91
N ASP A 41 7.57 21.35 -22.80
CA ASP A 41 6.96 20.39 -23.73
C ASP A 41 6.43 19.17 -22.98
N THR A 42 7.21 18.66 -22.03
CA THR A 42 6.79 17.59 -21.11
C THR A 42 5.53 17.99 -20.37
N LEU A 43 5.44 19.22 -19.85
CA LEU A 43 4.26 19.72 -19.15
C LEU A 43 3.03 19.76 -20.06
N ILE A 44 3.17 20.28 -21.28
CA ILE A 44 2.05 20.37 -22.25
C ILE A 44 1.55 18.98 -22.62
N ILE A 45 2.45 18.05 -22.96
CA ILE A 45 2.09 16.67 -23.32
C ILE A 45 1.37 16.00 -22.15
N ASN A 46 1.92 16.11 -20.94
CA ASN A 46 1.32 15.53 -19.74
C ASN A 46 -0.06 16.13 -19.44
N LEU A 47 -0.25 17.43 -19.65
CA LEU A 47 -1.54 18.09 -19.46
C LEU A 47 -2.58 17.59 -20.47
N VAL A 48 -2.21 17.44 -21.75
CA VAL A 48 -3.10 16.90 -22.79
C VAL A 48 -3.49 15.45 -22.46
N VAL A 49 -2.52 14.61 -22.12
CA VAL A 49 -2.77 13.20 -21.73
C VAL A 49 -3.64 13.14 -20.48
N PHE A 50 -3.40 14.01 -19.49
CA PHE A 50 -4.21 14.09 -18.29
C PHE A 50 -5.68 14.38 -18.58
N VAL A 51 -5.96 15.37 -19.43
CA VAL A 51 -7.34 15.68 -19.85
C VAL A 51 -7.97 14.50 -20.57
N CYS A 52 -7.24 13.83 -21.46
CA CYS A 52 -7.72 12.62 -22.14
C CYS A 52 -8.03 11.48 -21.14
N LEU A 53 -7.19 11.25 -20.14
CA LEU A 53 -7.41 10.23 -19.11
C LEU A 53 -8.59 10.58 -18.19
N LEU A 54 -8.78 11.86 -17.85
CA LEU A 54 -9.97 12.30 -17.10
C LEU A 54 -11.25 12.10 -17.91
N LEU A 55 -11.23 12.40 -19.21
CA LEU A 55 -12.36 12.10 -20.10
C LEU A 55 -12.62 10.60 -20.16
N LEU A 56 -11.58 9.78 -20.35
CA LEU A 56 -11.69 8.33 -20.30
C LEU A 56 -12.29 7.84 -18.98
N PHE A 57 -11.84 8.38 -17.85
CA PHE A 57 -12.41 8.08 -16.54
C PHE A 57 -13.90 8.41 -16.48
N THR A 58 -14.32 9.60 -16.93
CA THR A 58 -15.75 9.96 -16.94
C THR A 58 -16.60 9.07 -17.83
N ILE A 59 -16.06 8.61 -18.97
CA ILE A 59 -16.73 7.70 -19.89
C ILE A 59 -16.82 6.30 -19.28
N LEU A 60 -15.70 5.74 -18.80
CA LEU A 60 -15.66 4.43 -18.16
C LEU A 60 -16.60 4.36 -16.96
N ARG A 61 -16.65 5.42 -16.16
CA ARG A 61 -17.56 5.52 -15.02
C ARG A 61 -19.04 5.53 -15.41
N LYS A 62 -19.39 6.03 -16.60
CA LYS A 62 -20.76 6.02 -17.11
C LYS A 62 -21.13 4.68 -17.75
N ILE A 63 -20.23 4.11 -18.55
CA ILE A 63 -20.46 2.85 -19.28
C ILE A 63 -20.39 1.66 -18.32
N ALA A 64 -19.37 1.62 -17.47
CA ALA A 64 -19.19 0.61 -16.43
C ALA A 64 -19.70 1.15 -15.09
N TRP A 65 -20.94 1.64 -15.06
CA TRP A 65 -21.61 2.27 -13.90
C TRP A 65 -21.31 1.55 -12.56
N ASP A 66 -21.23 0.22 -12.61
CA ASP A 66 -20.93 -0.62 -11.45
C ASP A 66 -19.46 -0.56 -11.00
N TYR A 67 -18.50 -0.41 -11.91
CA TYR A 67 -17.05 -0.49 -11.63
C TYR A 67 -16.53 0.71 -10.83
N GLY A 68 -17.01 1.93 -11.13
CA GLY A 68 -16.55 3.17 -10.46
C GLY A 68 -17.07 3.35 -9.03
N ARG A 69 -18.10 2.59 -8.63
CA ARG A 69 -18.77 2.67 -7.32
C ARG A 69 -18.92 1.31 -6.64
N LEU A 70 -18.05 0.36 -6.97
CA LEU A 70 -18.13 -1.02 -6.49
C LEU A 70 -18.34 -1.11 -4.97
N ALA A 71 -17.70 -0.24 -4.18
CA ALA A 71 -17.83 -0.22 -2.72
C ALA A 71 -19.25 0.17 -2.23
N LEU A 72 -19.93 1.06 -2.96
CA LEU A 72 -21.29 1.49 -2.65
C LEU A 72 -22.33 0.46 -3.10
N VAL A 73 -22.17 -0.06 -4.32
CA VAL A 73 -23.14 -0.99 -4.94
C VAL A 73 -23.08 -2.35 -4.28
N ASN A 74 -21.87 -2.89 -4.07
CA ASN A 74 -21.70 -4.25 -3.53
C ASN A 74 -22.16 -4.37 -2.07
N ARG A 75 -22.00 -3.34 -1.23
CA ARG A 75 -22.59 -3.33 0.13
C ARG A 75 -24.11 -3.42 0.11
N THR A 76 -24.74 -2.78 -0.88
CA THR A 76 -26.20 -2.83 -1.05
C THR A 76 -26.64 -4.24 -1.45
N GLU A 77 -25.88 -4.92 -2.31
CA GLU A 77 -26.12 -6.34 -2.68
C GLU A 77 -25.82 -7.31 -1.53
N GLU A 78 -24.73 -7.10 -0.79
CA GLU A 78 -24.40 -7.87 0.42
C GLU A 78 -25.52 -7.76 1.47
N LYS A 79 -26.14 -6.58 1.61
CA LYS A 79 -27.32 -6.37 2.46
C LYS A 79 -28.51 -7.23 2.01
N TRP A 80 -28.81 -7.27 0.71
CA TRP A 80 -29.84 -8.17 0.19
C TRP A 80 -29.53 -9.63 0.51
N THR A 81 -28.30 -10.07 0.27
CA THR A 81 -27.91 -11.45 0.61
C THR A 81 -27.95 -11.71 2.12
N SER A 82 -27.59 -10.76 2.98
CA SER A 82 -27.67 -10.89 4.44
C SER A 82 -29.10 -10.89 4.98
N LEU A 83 -30.04 -10.21 4.29
CA LEU A 83 -31.47 -10.26 4.57
C LEU A 83 -32.05 -11.66 4.32
N PHE A 84 -31.44 -12.43 3.41
CA PHE A 84 -31.86 -13.79 3.07
C PHE A 84 -31.05 -14.90 3.78
N PHE A 85 -29.81 -14.64 4.24
CA PHE A 85 -28.91 -15.67 4.81
C PHE A 85 -28.23 -15.33 6.17
N GLY A 86 -28.60 -14.23 6.84
CA GLY A 86 -28.29 -14.03 8.27
C GLY A 86 -27.33 -12.88 8.64
N ASP A 87 -27.74 -12.09 9.64
CA ASP A 87 -27.07 -11.75 10.92
C ASP A 87 -27.77 -10.51 11.52
N ARG A 88 -28.32 -10.62 12.74
CA ARG A 88 -29.12 -9.55 13.39
C ARG A 88 -28.26 -8.46 14.00
N ASP A 89 -27.01 -8.77 14.36
CA ASP A 89 -26.14 -7.91 15.16
C ASP A 89 -25.51 -6.75 14.37
N ARG A 90 -25.57 -6.81 13.04
CA ARG A 90 -25.03 -5.77 12.14
C ARG A 90 -25.99 -4.59 11.92
N ARG A 91 -27.21 -4.62 12.46
CA ARG A 91 -28.33 -3.71 12.10
C ARG A 91 -28.29 -2.32 12.74
N SER A 92 -27.64 -2.15 13.90
CA SER A 92 -27.68 -0.88 14.65
C SER A 92 -26.67 0.17 14.14
N PHE A 93 -25.47 -0.27 13.74
CA PHE A 93 -24.43 0.62 13.19
C PHE A 93 -24.66 0.99 11.71
N THR A 94 -25.44 0.21 10.97
CA THR A 94 -25.67 0.41 9.53
C THR A 94 -26.70 1.50 9.21
N GLY A 95 -27.66 1.79 10.10
CA GLY A 95 -28.74 2.73 9.80
C GLY A 95 -28.29 4.17 9.48
N SER A 96 -27.25 4.67 10.14
CA SER A 96 -26.69 6.01 9.87
C SER A 96 -25.84 6.04 8.59
N GLN A 97 -25.05 4.99 8.34
CA GLN A 97 -24.27 4.83 7.11
C GLN A 97 -25.17 4.65 5.87
N GLU A 98 -26.33 3.99 6.03
CA GLU A 98 -27.32 3.78 4.96
C GLU A 98 -27.89 5.09 4.41
N SER A 99 -28.22 6.06 5.27
CA SER A 99 -28.70 7.37 4.83
C SER A 99 -27.63 8.12 4.01
N LEU A 100 -26.36 7.98 4.39
CA LEU A 100 -25.23 8.62 3.72
C LEU A 100 -24.93 7.97 2.36
N ASP A 101 -24.87 6.64 2.27
CA ASP A 101 -24.57 5.96 1.01
C ASP A 101 -25.70 6.16 -0.02
N THR A 102 -26.96 6.19 0.40
CA THR A 102 -28.12 6.41 -0.49
C THR A 102 -28.21 7.86 -0.99
N THR A 103 -27.93 8.83 -0.12
CA THR A 103 -27.89 10.26 -0.49
C THR A 103 -26.73 10.58 -1.41
N VAL A 104 -25.55 10.00 -1.19
CA VAL A 104 -24.40 10.19 -2.09
C VAL A 104 -24.62 9.50 -3.44
N THR A 105 -25.18 8.29 -3.45
CA THR A 105 -25.43 7.51 -4.69
C THR A 105 -26.45 8.19 -5.61
N SER A 106 -27.50 8.77 -5.03
CA SER A 106 -28.55 9.50 -5.78
C SER A 106 -28.05 10.83 -6.36
N GLN A 107 -27.14 11.52 -5.67
CA GLN A 107 -26.61 12.82 -6.10
C GLN A 107 -25.60 12.72 -7.26
N ASP A 108 -24.91 11.59 -7.41
CA ASP A 108 -23.78 11.44 -8.35
C ASP A 108 -24.18 10.87 -9.74
N LYS A 109 -25.47 10.83 -10.12
CA LYS A 109 -25.94 10.20 -11.38
C LYS A 109 -25.50 10.89 -12.71
N GLY A 110 -24.76 12.00 -12.67
CA GLY A 110 -24.37 12.78 -13.87
C GLY A 110 -22.90 12.64 -14.30
N MET A 111 -22.58 12.93 -15.56
CA MET A 111 -21.25 12.70 -16.17
C MET A 111 -20.09 13.41 -15.43
N PHE A 112 -20.32 14.64 -14.95
CA PHE A 112 -19.35 15.42 -14.15
C PHE A 112 -19.80 15.67 -12.71
N ARG A 113 -20.91 15.05 -12.26
CA ARG A 113 -21.43 15.29 -10.90
C ARG A 113 -20.54 14.71 -9.79
N TRP A 114 -19.60 13.84 -10.12
CA TRP A 114 -18.63 13.29 -9.17
C TRP A 114 -17.69 14.32 -8.59
N ILE A 115 -17.37 15.36 -9.37
CA ILE A 115 -16.57 16.49 -8.90
C ILE A 115 -17.35 17.21 -7.80
N VAL A 116 -18.65 17.45 -8.01
CA VAL A 116 -19.53 18.07 -7.00
C VAL A 116 -19.70 17.18 -5.77
N ALA A 117 -19.87 15.87 -5.97
CA ALA A 117 -19.96 14.89 -4.88
C ALA A 117 -18.68 14.88 -4.03
N PHE A 118 -17.51 14.96 -4.68
CA PHE A 118 -16.21 15.07 -4.00
C PHE A 118 -16.12 16.33 -3.13
N TRP A 119 -16.49 17.50 -3.67
CA TRP A 119 -16.42 18.77 -2.90
C TRP A 119 -17.38 18.81 -1.71
N ARG A 120 -18.47 18.05 -1.74
CA ARG A 120 -19.43 17.93 -0.62
C ARG A 120 -19.03 16.92 0.44
N LEU A 121 -18.10 16.00 0.13
CA LEU A 121 -17.68 14.94 1.04
C LEU A 121 -16.98 15.52 2.26
N ARG A 122 -17.43 15.24 3.48
CA ARG A 122 -16.78 15.73 4.71
C ARG A 122 -15.94 14.63 5.36
N ASP A 123 -15.00 15.03 6.21
CA ASP A 123 -14.16 14.09 6.96
C ASP A 123 -14.98 13.18 7.89
N VAL A 124 -16.10 13.68 8.43
CA VAL A 124 -17.03 12.87 9.25
C VAL A 124 -17.66 11.74 8.45
N ASP A 125 -17.98 12.01 7.18
CA ASP A 125 -18.58 11.02 6.28
C ASP A 125 -17.56 9.90 5.96
N ILE A 126 -16.29 10.26 5.77
CA ILE A 126 -15.18 9.31 5.58
C ILE A 126 -14.88 8.53 6.86
N LEU A 127 -14.87 9.19 8.03
CA LEU A 127 -14.63 8.54 9.33
C LEU A 127 -15.67 7.45 9.59
N ASN A 128 -16.95 7.78 9.40
CA ASN A 128 -18.05 6.87 9.64
C ASN A 128 -17.97 5.66 8.70
N LYS A 129 -17.64 5.87 7.42
CA LYS A 129 -17.64 4.80 6.40
C LYS A 129 -16.36 3.97 6.37
N CYS A 130 -15.22 4.63 6.30
CA CYS A 130 -13.91 4.03 6.01
C CYS A 130 -13.09 3.77 7.28
N GLY A 131 -13.47 4.36 8.41
CA GLY A 131 -12.77 4.23 9.68
C GLY A 131 -11.74 5.33 9.93
N ARG A 132 -11.14 5.28 11.13
CA ARG A 132 -10.21 6.31 11.62
C ARG A 132 -8.85 6.31 10.88
N ASP A 133 -8.37 5.14 10.46
CA ASP A 133 -7.08 5.00 9.74
C ASP A 133 -7.07 5.76 8.41
N ALA A 134 -8.22 5.80 7.72
CA ALA A 134 -8.39 6.58 6.49
C ALA A 134 -8.22 8.08 6.76
N ILE A 135 -8.78 8.57 7.85
CA ILE A 135 -8.63 9.97 8.26
C ILE A 135 -7.21 10.27 8.71
N GLN A 136 -6.55 9.35 9.42
CA GLN A 136 -5.15 9.52 9.82
C GLN A 136 -4.23 9.58 8.60
N TYR A 137 -4.47 8.74 7.59
CA TYR A 137 -3.79 8.79 6.30
C TYR A 137 -3.97 10.13 5.59
N LEU A 138 -5.22 10.58 5.43
CA LEU A 138 -5.53 11.85 4.77
C LEU A 138 -5.03 13.05 5.56
N SER A 139 -5.06 12.99 6.88
CA SER A 139 -4.50 14.00 7.78
C SER A 139 -2.99 14.10 7.56
N PHE A 140 -2.27 12.97 7.54
CA PHE A 140 -0.83 12.94 7.27
C PHE A 140 -0.48 13.62 5.93
N GLN A 141 -1.27 13.37 4.88
CA GLN A 141 -1.10 14.06 3.60
C GLN A 141 -1.22 15.57 3.70
N ARG A 142 -2.18 16.09 4.49
CA ARG A 142 -2.34 17.54 4.71
C ARG A 142 -1.13 18.14 5.42
N TYR A 143 -0.57 17.44 6.40
CA TYR A 143 0.69 17.88 7.05
C TYR A 143 1.86 17.92 6.07
N LEU A 144 1.97 16.92 5.19
CA LEU A 144 2.96 16.94 4.11
C LEU A 144 2.72 18.09 3.14
N LEU A 145 1.46 18.37 2.78
CA LEU A 145 1.10 19.49 1.91
C LEU A 145 1.51 20.82 2.53
N VAL A 146 1.22 21.05 3.83
CA VAL A 146 1.67 22.23 4.57
C VAL A 146 3.19 22.34 4.56
N TYR A 147 3.90 21.26 4.86
CA TYR A 147 5.37 21.25 4.84
C TYR A 147 5.92 21.57 3.45
N ILE A 148 5.43 20.90 2.40
CA ILE A 148 5.87 21.14 1.04
C ILE A 148 5.52 22.55 0.57
N SER A 149 4.35 23.10 0.93
CA SER A 149 4.01 24.51 0.63
C SER A 149 5.01 25.49 1.25
N ILE A 150 5.40 25.29 2.51
CA ILE A 150 6.37 26.16 3.19
C ILE A 150 7.73 26.08 2.48
N ILE A 151 8.25 24.88 2.19
CA ILE A 151 9.54 24.77 1.49
C ILE A 151 9.45 25.27 0.04
N THR A 152 8.30 25.16 -0.64
CA THR A 152 8.14 25.72 -1.99
C THR A 152 8.27 27.24 -1.97
N VAL A 153 7.64 27.91 -1.00
CA VAL A 153 7.77 29.37 -0.85
C VAL A 153 9.22 29.76 -0.57
N LEU A 154 9.92 29.01 0.27
CA LEU A 154 11.33 29.27 0.61
C LEU A 154 12.29 28.95 -0.55
N SER A 155 12.12 27.83 -1.23
CA SER A 155 12.94 27.41 -2.37
C SER A 155 12.75 28.34 -3.56
N VAL A 156 11.52 28.67 -3.93
CA VAL A 156 11.24 29.55 -5.08
C VAL A 156 11.45 31.03 -4.74
N GLY A 157 11.15 31.45 -3.50
CA GLY A 157 11.26 32.85 -3.09
C GLY A 157 12.66 33.29 -2.68
N VAL A 158 13.49 32.38 -2.16
CA VAL A 158 14.84 32.70 -1.67
C VAL A 158 15.91 32.00 -2.50
N ILE A 159 15.86 30.67 -2.61
CA ILE A 159 16.96 29.89 -3.22
C ILE A 159 17.05 30.12 -4.73
N LEU A 160 15.91 30.12 -5.42
CA LEU A 160 15.89 30.27 -6.88
C LEU A 160 16.46 31.63 -7.36
N PRO A 161 16.06 32.80 -6.81
CA PRO A 161 16.69 34.08 -7.16
C PRO A 161 18.19 34.13 -6.87
N LEU A 162 18.65 33.46 -5.81
CA LEU A 162 20.07 33.38 -5.47
C LEU A 162 20.83 32.54 -6.50
N ASN A 163 20.26 31.42 -6.97
CA ASN A 163 20.88 30.62 -8.03
C ASN A 163 21.03 31.40 -9.35
N PHE A 164 20.11 32.32 -9.65
CA PHE A 164 20.20 33.19 -10.82
C PHE A 164 21.32 34.25 -10.72
N GLN A 165 21.96 34.44 -9.57
CA GLN A 165 23.09 35.37 -9.44
C GLN A 165 24.42 34.76 -9.92
N GLY A 166 24.49 33.42 -10.02
CA GLY A 166 25.66 32.72 -10.53
C GLY A 166 25.86 32.89 -12.04
N SER A 167 27.07 32.60 -12.51
CA SER A 167 27.48 32.76 -13.92
C SER A 167 28.13 31.52 -14.53
N LEU A 168 28.16 30.39 -13.83
CA LEU A 168 28.92 29.20 -14.26
C LEU A 168 28.24 28.33 -15.32
N LEU A 169 26.91 28.32 -15.41
CA LEU A 169 26.18 27.34 -16.22
C LEU A 169 25.27 28.00 -17.27
N GLY A 170 25.69 27.86 -18.53
CA GLY A 170 24.87 28.12 -19.71
C GLY A 170 24.54 29.59 -19.97
N THR A 171 23.70 29.80 -20.96
CA THR A 171 23.04 31.06 -21.29
C THR A 171 21.81 31.27 -20.39
N SER A 172 21.29 32.49 -20.28
CA SER A 172 20.11 32.83 -19.45
C SER A 172 18.84 32.01 -19.70
N ALA A 173 18.77 31.30 -20.84
CA ALA A 173 17.68 30.41 -21.21
C ALA A 173 17.87 28.94 -20.78
N ASP A 174 19.01 28.59 -20.19
CA ASP A 174 19.37 27.21 -19.86
C ASP A 174 18.91 26.81 -18.46
N PHE A 175 18.44 25.57 -18.31
CA PHE A 175 17.94 25.05 -17.04
C PHE A 175 18.99 25.10 -15.93
N GLY A 176 20.27 24.91 -16.28
CA GLY A 176 21.38 24.94 -15.33
C GLY A 176 21.48 26.23 -14.51
N HIS A 177 21.05 27.36 -15.08
CA HIS A 177 21.04 28.67 -14.44
C HIS A 177 20.07 28.77 -13.23
N THR A 178 19.16 27.81 -13.08
CA THR A 178 18.21 27.74 -11.96
C THR A 178 18.67 26.85 -10.80
N THR A 179 19.79 26.14 -10.99
CA THR A 179 20.30 25.14 -10.05
C THR A 179 21.44 25.70 -9.22
N ILE A 180 21.69 25.08 -8.06
CA ILE A 180 22.85 25.41 -7.21
C ILE A 180 24.18 25.26 -7.97
N GLY A 181 24.20 24.46 -9.04
CA GLY A 181 25.38 24.26 -9.88
C GLY A 181 25.91 25.55 -10.50
N ASN A 182 25.08 26.59 -10.64
CA ASN A 182 25.42 27.86 -11.29
C ASN A 182 26.30 28.78 -10.42
N LEU A 183 26.40 28.48 -9.12
CA LEU A 183 27.18 29.26 -8.15
C LEU A 183 28.63 28.80 -8.07
N GLU A 184 29.54 29.75 -7.92
CA GLU A 184 30.97 29.48 -7.75
C GLU A 184 31.27 28.81 -6.40
N SER A 185 32.34 28.01 -6.35
CA SER A 185 32.71 27.23 -5.16
C SER A 185 32.99 28.09 -3.92
N ASN A 186 33.51 29.32 -4.11
CA ASN A 186 33.85 30.24 -3.03
C ASN A 186 32.78 31.34 -2.82
N ASP A 187 31.60 31.18 -3.41
CA ASP A 187 30.54 32.18 -3.33
C ASP A 187 29.91 32.17 -1.91
N PRO A 188 29.85 33.31 -1.19
CA PRO A 188 29.18 33.40 0.11
C PRO A 188 27.70 33.00 0.05
N ILE A 189 27.05 33.01 -1.11
CA ILE A 189 25.67 32.58 -1.30
C ILE A 189 25.46 31.10 -0.92
N LEU A 190 26.49 30.26 -0.99
CA LEU A 190 26.42 28.86 -0.57
C LEU A 190 26.07 28.69 0.93
N TRP A 191 26.38 29.68 1.77
CA TRP A 191 25.94 29.68 3.18
C TRP A 191 24.42 29.65 3.32
N VAL A 192 23.69 30.36 2.46
CA VAL A 192 22.23 30.38 2.50
C VAL A 192 21.70 28.97 2.27
N HIS A 193 22.25 28.24 1.30
CA HIS A 193 21.85 26.85 1.00
C HIS A 193 22.06 25.92 2.19
N ALA A 194 23.21 26.01 2.86
CA ALA A 194 23.51 25.21 4.04
C ALA A 194 22.60 25.54 5.23
N VAL A 195 22.33 26.83 5.48
CA VAL A 195 21.42 27.27 6.55
C VAL A 195 19.98 26.84 6.25
N MET A 196 19.53 26.95 5.00
CA MET A 196 18.19 26.54 4.58
C MET A 196 17.95 25.04 4.78
N ALA A 197 18.96 24.20 4.61
CA ALA A 197 18.87 22.77 4.89
C ALA A 197 18.58 22.46 6.38
N VAL A 198 19.12 23.28 7.30
CA VAL A 198 18.83 23.19 8.74
C VAL A 198 17.44 23.74 9.05
N VAL A 199 17.05 24.85 8.41
CA VAL A 199 15.69 25.42 8.57
C VAL A 199 14.61 24.41 8.14
N TYR A 200 14.80 23.72 7.02
CA TYR A 200 13.86 22.69 6.54
C TYR A 200 13.69 21.55 7.55
N LEU A 201 14.78 21.14 8.21
CA LEU A 201 14.72 20.17 9.31
C LEU A 201 13.89 20.67 10.50
N VAL A 202 14.09 21.90 10.94
CA VAL A 202 13.35 22.45 12.08
C VAL A 202 11.85 22.51 11.76
N ILE A 203 11.49 22.96 10.55
CA ILE A 203 10.10 23.02 10.10
C ILE A 203 9.50 21.61 10.05
N VAL A 204 10.19 20.64 9.44
CA VAL A 204 9.65 19.27 9.32
C VAL A 204 9.44 18.64 10.71
N ILE A 205 10.36 18.87 11.65
CA ILE A 205 10.24 18.36 13.02
C ILE A 205 9.03 18.99 13.71
N GLY A 206 8.79 20.29 13.53
CA GLY A 206 7.61 20.99 14.07
C GLY A 206 6.31 20.41 13.52
N VAL A 207 6.17 20.37 12.19
CA VAL A 207 4.98 19.86 11.49
C VAL A 207 4.68 18.40 11.87
N LEU A 208 5.69 17.52 11.82
CA LEU A 208 5.54 16.10 12.14
C LEU A 208 5.37 15.82 13.65
N SER A 209 5.82 16.74 14.51
CA SER A 209 5.53 16.65 15.95
C SER A 209 4.08 17.01 16.23
N HIS A 210 3.55 18.05 15.58
CA HIS A 210 2.13 18.40 15.66
C HIS A 210 1.23 17.27 15.13
N PHE A 211 1.55 16.67 13.97
CA PHE A 211 0.83 15.51 13.46
C PHE A 211 0.78 14.36 14.48
N ARG A 212 1.93 14.03 15.10
CA ARG A 212 2.00 12.95 16.09
C ARG A 212 1.26 13.24 17.40
N LEU A 213 1.12 14.52 17.78
CA LEU A 213 0.35 14.91 18.96
C LEU A 213 -1.16 14.80 18.70
N ASN A 214 -1.58 15.05 17.46
CA ASN A 214 -2.98 14.94 17.03
C ASN A 214 -3.32 13.57 16.44
N LEU A 215 -2.41 12.60 16.56
CA LEU A 215 -2.71 11.22 16.22
C LEU A 215 -3.55 10.66 17.36
N ASP A 216 -4.88 10.65 17.19
CA ASP A 216 -5.79 10.02 18.15
C ASP A 216 -5.42 8.54 18.28
N VAL A 217 -4.75 8.21 19.38
CA VAL A 217 -4.37 6.85 19.74
C VAL A 217 -5.57 6.23 20.43
N GLU A 218 -6.45 5.61 19.67
CA GLU A 218 -7.29 4.56 20.25
C GLU A 218 -6.38 3.36 20.55
N GLU A 219 -6.57 2.73 21.70
CA GLU A 219 -5.75 1.59 22.10
C GLU A 219 -5.90 0.42 21.12
N ASP A 220 -4.87 -0.42 21.13
CA ASP A 220 -4.34 -1.16 20.00
C ASP A 220 -5.35 -1.97 19.16
N GLU A 221 -4.95 -2.33 17.93
CA GLU A 221 -5.52 -3.50 17.21
C GLU A 221 -5.53 -4.77 18.06
N GLN A 222 -4.80 -4.77 19.18
CA GLN A 222 -4.75 -5.80 20.18
C GLN A 222 -5.98 -5.72 21.09
N VAL A 223 -6.68 -6.84 21.23
CA VAL A 223 -7.73 -6.97 22.23
C VAL A 223 -7.05 -6.98 23.59
N SER A 224 -7.17 -5.86 24.31
CA SER A 224 -6.39 -5.61 25.52
C SER A 224 -6.65 -6.63 26.65
N ARG A 225 -7.82 -7.28 26.63
CA ARG A 225 -8.22 -8.36 27.55
C ARG A 225 -7.79 -9.77 27.13
N THR A 226 -7.35 -9.98 25.89
CA THR A 226 -7.05 -11.32 25.34
C THR A 226 -5.55 -11.48 25.09
N LEU A 227 -4.98 -12.59 25.57
CA LEU A 227 -3.59 -12.96 25.38
C LEU A 227 -3.48 -14.08 24.34
N MET A 228 -2.60 -13.89 23.36
CA MET A 228 -2.14 -14.94 22.46
C MET A 228 -0.92 -15.62 23.08
N VAL A 229 -1.03 -16.91 23.32
CA VAL A 229 0.02 -17.77 23.88
C VAL A 229 0.52 -18.69 22.78
N SER A 230 1.83 -18.69 22.52
CA SER A 230 2.50 -19.56 21.55
C SER A 230 3.47 -20.52 22.24
N ASN A 231 3.88 -21.58 21.54
CA ASN A 231 4.78 -22.65 22.00
C ASN A 231 4.19 -23.56 23.09
N ILE A 232 2.88 -23.78 23.06
CA ILE A 232 2.24 -24.82 23.88
C ILE A 232 2.55 -26.19 23.24
N PRO A 233 2.95 -27.22 24.01
CA PRO A 233 3.13 -28.56 23.47
C PRO A 233 1.84 -29.05 22.78
N LYS A 234 1.93 -29.38 21.48
CA LYS A 234 0.76 -29.74 20.65
C LYS A 234 -0.11 -30.85 21.23
N HIS A 235 0.52 -31.84 21.85
CA HIS A 235 -0.16 -32.99 22.48
C HIS A 235 -0.79 -32.68 23.85
N LYS A 236 -0.65 -31.45 24.36
CA LYS A 236 -1.18 -30.98 25.66
C LYS A 236 -2.10 -29.78 25.53
N CYS A 237 -2.62 -29.53 24.33
CA CYS A 237 -3.58 -28.46 24.06
C CYS A 237 -4.98 -28.86 24.52
N PHE A 238 -5.18 -29.02 25.83
CA PHE A 238 -6.47 -29.31 26.44
C PHE A 238 -6.98 -28.13 27.24
N HIS A 239 -8.27 -27.83 27.10
CA HIS A 239 -8.92 -26.72 27.79
C HIS A 239 -8.74 -26.81 29.31
N SER A 240 -8.99 -27.98 29.90
CA SER A 240 -8.90 -28.21 31.35
C SER A 240 -7.49 -27.97 31.90
N THR A 241 -6.46 -28.46 31.22
CA THR A 241 -5.07 -28.35 31.68
C THR A 241 -4.57 -26.90 31.69
N ILE A 242 -4.91 -26.12 30.65
CA ILE A 242 -4.52 -24.71 30.60
C ILE A 242 -5.32 -23.90 31.60
N LEU A 243 -6.63 -24.13 31.72
CA LEU A 243 -7.46 -23.46 32.72
C LEU A 243 -6.91 -23.68 34.14
N GLN A 244 -6.61 -24.93 34.49
CA GLN A 244 -6.02 -25.28 35.79
C GLN A 244 -4.68 -24.56 36.04
N HIS A 245 -3.82 -24.44 35.02
CA HIS A 245 -2.57 -23.69 35.16
C HIS A 245 -2.82 -22.22 35.52
N PHE A 246 -3.77 -21.55 34.86
CA PHE A 246 -4.08 -20.13 35.14
C PHE A 246 -4.77 -19.94 36.48
N GLU A 247 -5.66 -20.84 36.88
CA GLU A 247 -6.31 -20.79 38.19
C GLU A 247 -5.30 -20.95 39.34
N GLU A 248 -4.31 -21.83 39.18
CA GLU A 248 -3.26 -22.05 40.18
C GLU A 248 -2.19 -20.95 40.18
N ALA A 249 -1.69 -20.54 39.01
CA ALA A 249 -0.61 -19.57 38.89
C ALA A 249 -1.09 -18.11 39.08
N TYR A 250 -2.35 -17.83 38.73
CA TYR A 250 -2.95 -16.49 38.81
C TYR A 250 -4.38 -16.55 39.38
N PRO A 251 -4.55 -16.85 40.69
CA PRO A 251 -5.87 -17.00 41.31
C PRO A 251 -6.75 -15.75 41.23
N GLU A 252 -6.13 -14.57 41.09
CA GLU A 252 -6.80 -13.28 40.96
C GLU A 252 -7.26 -12.98 39.52
N ALA A 253 -6.83 -13.76 38.53
CA ALA A 253 -7.17 -13.60 37.12
C ALA A 253 -8.30 -14.56 36.74
N ASN A 254 -9.47 -14.00 36.42
CA ASN A 254 -10.60 -14.81 35.97
C ASN A 254 -10.52 -15.02 34.45
N VAL A 255 -10.37 -16.27 34.02
CA VAL A 255 -10.33 -16.67 32.61
C VAL A 255 -11.77 -16.86 32.12
N THR A 256 -12.18 -16.07 31.12
CA THR A 256 -13.55 -16.13 30.58
C THR A 256 -13.67 -17.14 29.44
N ASP A 257 -12.65 -17.26 28.60
CA ASP A 257 -12.68 -18.12 27.41
C ASP A 257 -11.26 -18.54 27.00
N ILE A 258 -11.11 -19.77 26.49
CA ILE A 258 -9.85 -20.31 25.96
C ILE A 258 -10.14 -20.94 24.60
N GLN A 259 -9.54 -20.40 23.55
CA GLN A 259 -9.69 -20.88 22.18
C GLN A 259 -8.37 -21.35 21.61
N PHE A 260 -8.34 -22.54 21.01
CA PHE A 260 -7.15 -23.09 20.37
C PHE A 260 -7.09 -22.73 18.89
N ALA A 261 -5.89 -22.52 18.37
CA ALA A 261 -5.65 -22.42 16.94
C ALA A 261 -5.32 -23.80 16.34
N TYR A 262 -5.94 -24.10 15.21
CA TYR A 262 -5.82 -25.35 14.47
C TYR A 262 -5.23 -25.09 13.08
N ASP A 263 -4.65 -26.13 12.46
CA ASP A 263 -4.26 -26.04 11.06
C ASP A 263 -5.50 -26.07 10.16
N ILE A 264 -5.86 -24.91 9.62
CA ILE A 264 -7.05 -24.73 8.78
C ILE A 264 -6.72 -24.24 7.37
N ALA A 265 -5.44 -24.25 6.97
CA ALA A 265 -5.03 -23.69 5.69
C ALA A 265 -5.76 -24.37 4.50
N GLY A 266 -5.86 -25.70 4.52
CA GLY A 266 -6.62 -26.48 3.55
C GLY A 266 -8.12 -26.20 3.62
N LEU A 267 -8.67 -26.18 4.84
CA LEU A 267 -10.09 -25.93 5.10
C LEU A 267 -10.55 -24.55 4.61
N VAL A 268 -9.75 -23.50 4.84
CA VAL A 268 -10.04 -22.13 4.36
C VAL A 268 -10.08 -22.08 2.83
N LEU A 269 -9.16 -22.79 2.16
CA LEU A 269 -9.14 -22.86 0.70
C LEU A 269 -10.40 -23.58 0.17
N LEU A 270 -10.71 -24.75 0.72
CA LEU A 270 -11.88 -25.53 0.33
C LEU A 270 -13.19 -24.76 0.57
N ASP A 271 -13.35 -24.13 1.73
CA ASP A 271 -14.54 -23.34 2.05
C ASP A 271 -14.69 -22.12 1.14
N LYS A 272 -13.58 -21.49 0.73
CA LYS A 272 -13.60 -20.40 -0.27
C LYS A 272 -14.09 -20.89 -1.63
N HIS A 273 -13.70 -22.09 -2.06
CA HIS A 273 -14.22 -22.70 -3.28
C HIS A 273 -15.71 -23.06 -3.13
N ARG A 274 -16.09 -23.65 -2.00
CA ARG A 274 -17.49 -24.02 -1.68
C ARG A 274 -18.42 -22.81 -1.71
N LYS A 275 -18.05 -21.72 -1.05
CA LYS A 275 -18.81 -20.46 -1.04
C LYS A 275 -18.99 -19.90 -2.45
N ARG A 276 -17.95 -19.93 -3.29
CA ARG A 276 -18.04 -19.49 -4.69
C ARG A 276 -19.00 -20.36 -5.51
N ALA A 277 -18.96 -21.67 -5.34
CA ALA A 277 -19.88 -22.59 -6.02
C ALA A 277 -21.33 -22.37 -5.58
N ALA A 278 -21.56 -22.20 -4.27
CA ALA A 278 -22.89 -21.91 -3.71
C ALA A 278 -23.45 -20.55 -4.21
N GLU A 279 -22.66 -19.49 -4.18
CA GLU A 279 -23.04 -18.18 -4.74
C GLU A 279 -23.35 -18.28 -6.24
N ALA A 280 -22.53 -19.02 -7.00
CA ALA A 280 -22.72 -19.20 -8.43
C ALA A 280 -24.00 -19.98 -8.75
N LYS A 281 -24.29 -21.05 -8.02
CA LYS A 281 -25.53 -21.81 -8.10
C LYS A 281 -26.73 -20.92 -7.82
N GLN A 282 -26.72 -20.19 -6.71
CA GLN A 282 -27.82 -19.31 -6.32
C GLN A 282 -28.08 -18.23 -7.39
N PHE A 283 -27.02 -17.66 -7.97
CA PHE A 283 -27.13 -16.72 -9.06
C PHE A 283 -27.79 -17.34 -10.30
N CYS A 284 -27.39 -18.57 -10.68
CA CYS A 284 -28.01 -19.31 -11.77
C CYS A 284 -29.49 -19.66 -11.51
N GLU A 285 -29.85 -20.06 -10.29
CA GLU A 285 -31.23 -20.32 -9.88
C GLU A 285 -32.10 -19.05 -9.95
N ASN A 286 -31.56 -17.89 -9.56
CA ASN A 286 -32.25 -16.61 -9.67
C ASN A 286 -32.50 -16.21 -11.14
N ILE A 287 -31.55 -16.48 -12.03
CA ILE A 287 -31.76 -16.30 -13.48
C ILE A 287 -32.86 -17.23 -13.98
N TYR A 288 -32.87 -18.49 -13.55
CA TYR A 288 -33.91 -19.44 -13.95
C TYR A 288 -35.30 -19.00 -13.46
N LYS A 289 -35.42 -18.52 -12.22
CA LYS A 289 -36.69 -18.01 -11.66
C LYS A 289 -37.21 -16.77 -12.40
N THR A 290 -36.33 -15.90 -12.88
CA THR A 290 -36.70 -14.64 -13.53
C THR A 290 -36.95 -14.79 -15.04
N THR A 291 -36.18 -15.63 -15.73
CA THR A 291 -36.22 -15.77 -17.19
C THR A 291 -36.87 -17.07 -17.68
N GLY A 292 -37.02 -18.08 -16.82
CA GLY A 292 -37.47 -19.42 -17.18
C GLY A 292 -36.45 -20.25 -17.97
N GLN A 293 -35.30 -19.67 -18.35
CA GLN A 293 -34.25 -20.35 -19.12
C GLN A 293 -33.13 -20.84 -18.21
N ARG A 294 -32.66 -22.07 -18.45
CA ARG A 294 -31.54 -22.64 -17.69
C ARG A 294 -30.21 -22.10 -18.24
N PRO A 295 -29.38 -21.45 -17.40
CA PRO A 295 -28.09 -20.93 -17.85
C PRO A 295 -27.11 -22.07 -18.14
N MET A 296 -26.38 -21.93 -19.25
CA MET A 296 -25.34 -22.89 -19.67
C MET A 296 -23.95 -22.37 -19.28
N MET A 297 -22.99 -23.27 -19.08
CA MET A 297 -21.59 -22.94 -18.80
C MET A 297 -20.62 -23.85 -19.56
N ARG A 298 -19.36 -23.42 -19.67
CA ARG A 298 -18.27 -24.24 -20.24
C ARG A 298 -17.31 -24.65 -19.11
N PRO A 299 -17.07 -25.94 -18.87
CA PRO A 299 -16.31 -26.38 -17.69
C PRO A 299 -14.80 -26.11 -17.80
N VAL A 300 -14.26 -25.96 -19.02
CA VAL A 300 -12.82 -25.81 -19.29
C VAL A 300 -12.40 -24.34 -19.31
N ILE A 301 -11.23 -24.03 -18.74
CA ILE A 301 -10.64 -22.67 -18.66
C ILE A 301 -10.45 -22.05 -20.06
N CYS A 302 -10.18 -22.86 -21.08
CA CYS A 302 -10.06 -22.37 -22.46
C CYS A 302 -11.40 -22.04 -23.12
N GLY A 303 -12.54 -22.32 -22.47
CA GLY A 303 -13.86 -22.36 -23.09
C GLY A 303 -14.34 -21.06 -23.72
N GLN A 304 -13.77 -19.90 -23.38
CA GLN A 304 -14.12 -18.61 -23.98
C GLN A 304 -13.19 -18.19 -25.14
N ILE A 305 -11.94 -18.68 -25.13
CA ILE A 305 -10.92 -18.39 -26.13
C ILE A 305 -10.92 -19.45 -27.23
N CYS A 306 -11.30 -20.68 -26.89
CA CYS A 306 -11.42 -21.82 -27.77
C CYS A 306 -12.88 -22.28 -27.80
N CYS A 307 -13.51 -22.19 -28.97
CA CYS A 307 -14.93 -22.53 -29.19
C CYS A 307 -15.23 -24.05 -29.18
N CYS A 308 -14.28 -24.90 -28.79
CA CYS A 308 -14.36 -26.35 -29.03
C CYS A 308 -14.97 -27.17 -27.88
N CYS A 309 -15.39 -26.54 -26.77
CA CYS A 309 -15.91 -27.26 -25.60
C CYS A 309 -17.44 -27.27 -25.54
N ALA A 310 -18.02 -28.42 -25.21
CA ALA A 310 -19.47 -28.57 -25.02
C ALA A 310 -19.97 -27.76 -23.81
N GLU A 311 -21.15 -27.18 -23.98
CA GLU A 311 -21.84 -26.44 -22.91
C GLU A 311 -22.64 -27.40 -22.03
N VAL A 312 -22.60 -27.18 -20.72
CA VAL A 312 -23.30 -27.97 -19.70
C VAL A 312 -24.24 -27.10 -18.89
N ASP A 313 -25.27 -27.70 -18.29
CA ASP A 313 -26.20 -27.01 -17.39
C ASP A 313 -25.43 -26.49 -16.16
N ALA A 314 -25.42 -25.17 -15.98
CA ALA A 314 -24.65 -24.52 -14.92
C ALA A 314 -25.22 -24.83 -13.52
N ILE A 315 -26.53 -25.01 -13.37
CA ILE A 315 -27.15 -25.29 -12.07
C ILE A 315 -26.71 -26.67 -11.60
N ASN A 316 -26.84 -27.69 -12.47
CA ASN A 316 -26.45 -29.05 -12.13
C ASN A 316 -24.95 -29.15 -11.87
N PHE A 317 -24.13 -28.43 -12.64
CA PHE A 317 -22.68 -28.39 -12.44
C PHE A 317 -22.32 -27.80 -11.07
N TYR A 318 -22.78 -26.58 -10.76
CA TYR A 318 -22.45 -25.93 -9.48
C TYR A 318 -23.05 -26.66 -8.28
N GLN A 319 -24.20 -27.33 -8.45
CA GLN A 319 -24.78 -28.18 -7.40
C GLN A 319 -23.90 -29.41 -7.11
N ALA A 320 -23.36 -30.05 -8.15
CA ALA A 320 -22.44 -31.17 -7.97
C ALA A 320 -21.11 -30.71 -7.33
N GLU A 321 -20.55 -29.60 -7.82
CA GLU A 321 -19.32 -29.00 -7.28
C GLU A 321 -19.48 -28.57 -5.81
N GLU A 322 -20.61 -27.94 -5.45
CA GLU A 322 -20.92 -27.55 -4.07
C GLU A 322 -20.99 -28.79 -3.16
N ALA A 323 -21.64 -29.87 -3.60
CA ALA A 323 -21.78 -31.09 -2.80
C ALA A 323 -20.43 -31.79 -2.58
N GLU A 324 -19.59 -31.88 -3.62
CA GLU A 324 -18.23 -32.42 -3.51
C GLU A 324 -17.37 -31.60 -2.55
N LEU A 325 -17.38 -30.27 -2.71
CA LEU A 325 -16.62 -29.36 -1.85
C LEU A 325 -17.11 -29.36 -0.41
N LYS A 326 -18.42 -29.48 -0.17
CA LYS A 326 -18.98 -29.59 1.17
C LYS A 326 -18.47 -30.84 1.89
N LYS A 327 -18.49 -31.99 1.21
CA LYS A 327 -17.95 -33.23 1.77
C LYS A 327 -16.45 -33.11 2.08
N ALA A 328 -15.66 -32.55 1.15
CA ALA A 328 -14.24 -32.32 1.38
C ALA A 328 -13.96 -31.35 2.54
N CYS A 329 -14.80 -30.33 2.74
CA CYS A 329 -14.68 -29.43 3.90
C CYS A 329 -14.96 -30.15 5.23
N GLU A 330 -15.96 -31.04 5.28
CA GLU A 330 -16.28 -31.81 6.50
C GLU A 330 -15.12 -32.75 6.87
N GLU A 331 -14.57 -33.47 5.89
CA GLU A 331 -13.41 -34.36 6.09
C GLU A 331 -12.15 -33.61 6.56
N GLU A 332 -11.87 -32.45 5.95
CA GLU A 332 -10.74 -31.60 6.35
C GLU A 332 -10.96 -30.96 7.73
N LYS A 333 -12.20 -30.62 8.09
CA LYS A 333 -12.54 -30.05 9.41
C LYS A 333 -12.29 -31.04 10.54
N GLU A 334 -12.64 -32.32 10.35
CA GLU A 334 -12.32 -33.37 11.33
C GLU A 334 -10.81 -33.53 11.50
N THR A 335 -10.06 -33.44 10.39
CA THR A 335 -8.59 -33.50 10.40
C THR A 335 -7.97 -32.31 11.12
N ALA A 336 -8.51 -31.11 10.93
CA ALA A 336 -8.04 -29.87 11.56
C ALA A 336 -8.12 -29.92 13.09
N TYR A 337 -9.19 -30.49 13.67
CA TYR A 337 -9.32 -30.62 15.13
C TYR A 337 -8.26 -31.53 15.75
N GLN A 338 -7.68 -32.46 14.97
CA GLN A 338 -6.64 -33.37 15.42
C GLN A 338 -5.24 -32.75 15.37
N THR A 339 -5.08 -31.59 14.72
CA THR A 339 -3.79 -30.94 14.46
C THR A 339 -3.69 -29.55 15.13
N PRO A 340 -3.68 -29.47 16.47
CA PRO A 340 -3.50 -28.20 17.16
C PRO A 340 -2.11 -27.59 16.89
N LEU A 341 -2.05 -26.28 16.76
CA LEU A 341 -0.81 -25.56 16.41
C LEU A 341 0.12 -25.34 17.60
N GLY A 342 -0.38 -25.50 18.83
CA GLY A 342 0.34 -25.06 20.04
C GLY A 342 0.19 -23.56 20.29
N ILE A 343 -0.88 -22.97 19.77
CA ILE A 343 -1.26 -21.56 19.97
C ILE A 343 -2.66 -21.53 20.60
N ALA A 344 -2.83 -20.70 21.63
CA ALA A 344 -4.12 -20.49 22.29
C ALA A 344 -4.39 -18.99 22.51
N PHE A 345 -5.66 -18.60 22.42
CA PHE A 345 -6.16 -17.27 22.75
C PHE A 345 -6.92 -17.36 24.06
N ILE A 346 -6.46 -16.62 25.06
CA ILE A 346 -6.97 -16.67 26.43
C ILE A 346 -7.57 -15.31 26.74
N THR A 347 -8.88 -15.28 26.92
CA THR A 347 -9.61 -14.05 27.25
C THR A 347 -9.80 -13.96 28.75
N LEU A 348 -9.46 -12.79 29.31
CA LEU A 348 -9.55 -12.50 30.74
C LEU A 348 -10.68 -11.51 31.00
N ALA A 349 -11.17 -11.50 32.24
CA ALA A 349 -12.23 -10.59 32.66
C ALA A 349 -11.81 -9.11 32.62
N SER A 350 -10.53 -8.81 32.88
CA SER A 350 -9.99 -7.45 32.90
C SER A 350 -8.70 -7.30 32.10
N GLU A 351 -8.54 -6.16 31.43
CA GLU A 351 -7.30 -5.75 30.77
C GLU A 351 -6.11 -5.67 31.74
N SER A 352 -6.34 -5.21 32.97
CA SER A 352 -5.27 -5.11 33.97
C SER A 352 -4.68 -6.47 34.33
N GLN A 353 -5.52 -7.52 34.35
CA GLN A 353 -5.09 -8.91 34.57
C GLN A 353 -4.25 -9.40 33.39
N ALA A 354 -4.69 -9.14 32.16
CA ALA A 354 -3.95 -9.47 30.94
C ALA A 354 -2.58 -8.79 30.89
N GLN A 355 -2.52 -7.51 31.22
CA GLN A 355 -1.28 -6.75 31.27
C GLN A 355 -0.32 -7.31 32.31
N ARG A 356 -0.80 -7.66 33.52
CA ARG A 356 0.02 -8.23 34.59
C ARG A 356 0.65 -9.55 34.17
N ILE A 357 -0.15 -10.48 33.64
CA ILE A 357 0.32 -11.78 33.16
C ILE A 357 1.36 -11.57 32.04
N ARG A 358 1.06 -10.70 31.06
CA ARG A 358 2.02 -10.37 30.00
C ARG A 358 3.34 -9.82 30.53
N THR A 359 3.31 -8.96 31.54
CA THR A 359 4.53 -8.40 32.13
C THR A 359 5.38 -9.44 32.86
N ASP A 360 4.76 -10.43 33.51
CA ASP A 360 5.48 -11.51 34.20
C ASP A 360 6.23 -12.40 33.19
N PHE A 361 5.55 -12.85 32.13
CA PHE A 361 6.19 -13.61 31.06
C PHE A 361 7.27 -12.80 30.32
N ARG A 362 7.09 -11.49 30.15
CA ARG A 362 8.12 -10.63 29.54
C ARG A 362 9.37 -10.48 30.42
N ALA A 363 9.22 -10.50 31.74
CA ALA A 363 10.34 -10.48 32.68
C ALA A 363 11.14 -11.79 32.60
N SER A 364 10.46 -12.92 32.38
CA SER A 364 11.10 -14.21 32.12
C SER A 364 11.96 -14.22 30.85
N CYS A 365 11.45 -13.67 29.74
CA CYS A 365 12.25 -13.54 28.51
C CYS A 365 13.52 -12.70 28.66
N LYS A 366 13.58 -11.82 29.68
CA LYS A 366 14.76 -11.00 30.01
C LYS A 366 15.69 -11.65 31.06
N GLY A 367 15.35 -12.85 31.53
CA GLY A 367 16.10 -13.58 32.55
C GLY A 367 16.01 -12.96 33.95
N THR A 368 15.04 -12.08 34.21
CA THR A 368 14.95 -11.37 35.50
C THR A 368 14.09 -12.08 36.54
N HIS A 369 13.11 -12.89 36.11
CA HIS A 369 12.19 -13.62 37.00
C HIS A 369 11.48 -14.74 36.21
N ASN A 370 11.25 -15.91 36.79
CA ASN A 370 10.45 -16.97 36.13
C ASN A 370 8.95 -16.69 36.30
N PRO A 371 8.08 -17.07 35.35
CA PRO A 371 6.64 -16.85 35.50
C PRO A 371 6.11 -17.56 36.75
N GLN A 372 4.97 -17.11 37.27
CA GLN A 372 4.30 -17.78 38.40
C GLN A 372 4.17 -19.29 38.17
N MET A 373 4.56 -20.08 39.18
CA MET A 373 4.59 -21.53 39.09
C MET A 373 3.20 -22.12 39.41
N SER A 374 2.85 -23.19 38.70
CA SER A 374 1.71 -24.06 39.03
C SER A 374 2.15 -25.53 39.08
N SER A 375 1.27 -26.43 39.53
CA SER A 375 1.54 -27.87 39.53
C SER A 375 1.87 -28.42 38.12
N LEU A 376 1.28 -27.80 37.10
CA LEU A 376 1.42 -28.15 35.68
C LEU A 376 2.59 -27.43 34.98
N TYR A 377 3.34 -26.58 35.67
CA TYR A 377 4.38 -25.71 35.08
C TYR A 377 5.40 -26.50 34.24
N GLN A 378 5.89 -27.61 34.78
CA GLN A 378 6.89 -28.45 34.10
C GLN A 378 6.26 -29.32 33.02
N GLU A 379 5.00 -29.73 33.23
CA GLU A 379 4.26 -30.55 32.27
C GLU A 379 3.96 -29.77 30.98
N LEU A 380 3.53 -28.52 31.12
CA LEU A 380 3.18 -27.62 30.02
C LEU A 380 4.39 -26.89 29.41
N GLN A 381 5.58 -27.05 30.00
CA GLN A 381 6.80 -26.36 29.59
C GLN A 381 6.62 -24.84 29.52
N VAL A 382 5.97 -24.26 30.53
CA VAL A 382 5.54 -22.85 30.58
C VAL A 382 6.71 -21.87 30.36
N GLN A 383 7.92 -22.27 30.74
CA GLN A 383 9.16 -21.52 30.49
C GLN A 383 9.42 -21.21 29.00
N ASN A 384 8.90 -22.01 28.07
CA ASN A 384 9.07 -21.83 26.63
C ASN A 384 7.93 -21.02 25.98
N TRP A 385 6.88 -20.69 26.75
CA TRP A 385 5.72 -19.99 26.24
C TRP A 385 6.06 -18.54 25.90
N ILE A 386 5.48 -18.06 24.80
CA ILE A 386 5.60 -16.68 24.38
C ILE A 386 4.21 -16.05 24.46
N MET A 387 4.09 -14.97 25.23
CA MET A 387 2.82 -14.27 25.42
C MET A 387 2.84 -12.86 24.83
N HIS A 388 1.85 -12.59 23.98
CA HIS A 388 1.58 -11.29 23.41
C HIS A 388 0.10 -10.94 23.58
N PHE A 389 -0.27 -9.66 23.53
CA PHE A 389 -1.70 -9.35 23.40
C PHE A 389 -2.18 -9.85 22.04
N ALA A 390 -3.36 -10.43 22.03
CA ALA A 390 -3.94 -11.00 20.82
C ALA A 390 -4.35 -9.86 19.86
N PRO A 391 -3.91 -9.88 18.60
CA PRO A 391 -4.41 -8.95 17.59
C PRO A 391 -5.90 -9.23 17.32
N SER A 392 -6.64 -8.26 16.79
CA SER A 392 -8.06 -8.41 16.49
C SER A 392 -8.31 -9.64 15.59
N PRO A 393 -9.35 -10.46 15.83
CA PRO A 393 -9.61 -11.68 15.07
C PRO A 393 -9.69 -11.47 13.55
N GLU A 394 -10.13 -10.29 13.10
CA GLU A 394 -10.26 -9.92 11.68
C GLU A 394 -8.92 -9.56 11.03
N SER A 395 -7.91 -9.25 11.83
CA SER A 395 -6.56 -8.89 11.38
C SER A 395 -5.63 -10.09 11.21
N ILE A 396 -6.01 -11.24 11.79
CA ILE A 396 -5.24 -12.48 11.76
C ILE A 396 -5.46 -13.20 10.43
N HIS A 397 -4.37 -13.54 9.75
CA HIS A 397 -4.37 -14.49 8.64
C HIS A 397 -4.31 -15.90 9.18
N TRP A 398 -5.48 -16.47 9.43
CA TRP A 398 -5.60 -17.77 10.09
C TRP A 398 -4.90 -18.90 9.30
N GLU A 399 -4.92 -18.85 7.96
CA GLU A 399 -4.21 -19.80 7.11
C GLU A 399 -2.67 -19.79 7.27
N ASN A 400 -2.09 -18.68 7.72
CA ASN A 400 -0.63 -18.53 7.83
C ASN A 400 -0.10 -18.96 9.21
N LEU A 401 -0.97 -19.17 10.21
CA LEU A 401 -0.57 -19.56 11.56
C LEU A 401 0.07 -20.95 11.61
N SER A 402 -0.28 -21.85 10.67
CA SER A 402 0.23 -23.23 10.66
C SER A 402 1.63 -23.36 10.08
N VAL A 403 2.14 -22.32 9.43
CA VAL A 403 3.46 -22.34 8.81
C VAL A 403 4.55 -22.36 9.91
N PRO A 404 5.41 -23.39 9.95
CA PRO A 404 6.47 -23.45 10.95
C PRO A 404 7.57 -22.43 10.66
N ASP A 405 8.16 -21.86 11.72
CA ASP A 405 9.14 -20.77 11.65
C ASP A 405 10.30 -21.02 10.67
N TRP A 406 10.87 -22.24 10.66
CA TRP A 406 11.97 -22.57 9.74
C TRP A 406 11.54 -22.47 8.27
N ARG A 407 10.35 -23.00 7.92
CA ARG A 407 9.84 -22.90 6.54
C ARG A 407 9.59 -21.44 6.19
N TRP A 408 8.98 -20.68 7.11
CA TRP A 408 8.75 -19.25 6.93
C TRP A 408 10.07 -18.50 6.65
N TRP A 409 11.11 -18.72 7.47
CA TRP A 409 12.42 -18.08 7.28
C TRP A 409 13.08 -18.47 5.97
N THR A 410 13.04 -19.75 5.57
CA THR A 410 13.60 -20.18 4.27
C THR A 410 12.87 -19.53 3.10
N THR A 411 11.54 -19.50 3.12
CA THR A 411 10.72 -18.82 2.10
C THR A 411 11.02 -17.32 2.08
N ALA A 412 11.11 -16.67 3.24
CA ALA A 412 11.43 -15.25 3.35
C ALA A 412 12.83 -14.94 2.81
N ILE A 413 13.86 -15.74 3.12
CA ILE A 413 15.22 -15.54 2.62
C ILE A 413 15.27 -15.75 1.11
N CYS A 414 14.68 -16.83 0.59
CA CYS A 414 14.64 -17.12 -0.84
C CYS A 414 13.92 -16.03 -1.63
N ILE A 415 12.71 -15.63 -1.20
CA ILE A 415 11.92 -14.61 -1.90
C ILE A 415 12.60 -13.25 -1.85
N ASN A 416 13.10 -12.82 -0.68
CA ASN A 416 13.81 -11.55 -0.59
C ASN A 416 15.13 -11.59 -1.38
N GLY A 417 15.82 -12.73 -1.43
CA GLY A 417 17.00 -12.94 -2.28
C GLY A 417 16.68 -12.79 -3.77
N VAL A 418 15.62 -13.44 -4.25
CA VAL A 418 15.13 -13.29 -5.63
C VAL A 418 14.73 -11.85 -5.92
N LEU A 419 14.07 -11.17 -4.98
CA LEU A 419 13.66 -9.77 -5.12
C LEU A 419 14.86 -8.82 -5.24
N ILE A 420 15.93 -9.04 -4.49
CA ILE A 420 17.18 -8.28 -4.59
C ILE A 420 17.88 -8.52 -5.94
N VAL A 421 17.91 -9.78 -6.40
CA VAL A 421 18.47 -10.12 -7.71
C VAL A 421 17.65 -9.47 -8.83
N LEU A 422 16.32 -9.57 -8.74
CA LEU A 422 15.41 -8.94 -9.68
C LEU A 422 15.60 -7.42 -9.71
N LEU A 423 15.73 -6.77 -8.55
CA LEU A 423 16.06 -5.36 -8.43
C LEU A 423 17.33 -5.04 -9.25
N PHE A 424 18.42 -5.78 -9.05
CA PHE A 424 19.68 -5.55 -9.76
C PHE A 424 19.58 -5.66 -11.28
N PHE A 425 18.77 -6.59 -11.82
CA PHE A 425 18.54 -6.69 -13.26
C PHE A 425 17.64 -5.57 -13.77
N LEU A 426 16.61 -5.22 -12.99
CA LEU A 426 15.63 -4.19 -13.31
C LEU A 426 16.26 -2.79 -13.34
N THR A 427 17.32 -2.53 -12.56
CA THR A 427 18.04 -1.24 -12.59
C THR A 427 18.82 -1.05 -13.90
N THR A 428 19.07 -2.12 -14.66
CA THR A 428 19.94 -2.07 -15.84
C THR A 428 19.24 -2.64 -17.07
N PRO A 429 18.29 -1.90 -17.69
CA PRO A 429 17.60 -2.33 -18.90
C PRO A 429 18.53 -2.77 -20.03
N ILE A 430 19.72 -2.14 -20.12
CA ILE A 430 20.75 -2.44 -21.13
C ILE A 430 21.40 -3.82 -20.89
N MET A 431 21.59 -4.23 -19.63
CA MET A 431 22.13 -5.57 -19.32
C MET A 431 21.13 -6.66 -19.68
N PHE A 432 19.83 -6.42 -19.44
CA PHE A 432 18.79 -7.35 -19.88
C PHE A 432 18.85 -7.56 -21.40
N LEU A 433 18.92 -6.48 -22.18
CA LEU A 433 19.07 -6.55 -23.63
C LEU A 433 20.36 -7.27 -24.05
N HIS A 434 21.48 -7.02 -23.38
CA HIS A 434 22.76 -7.69 -23.64
C HIS A 434 22.73 -9.19 -23.28
N THR A 435 22.04 -9.59 -22.21
CA THR A 435 21.88 -11.00 -21.84
C THR A 435 20.97 -11.76 -22.79
N LEU A 436 19.94 -11.12 -23.35
CA LEU A 436 19.07 -11.74 -24.36
C LEU A 436 19.82 -11.98 -25.68
N ASP A 437 20.70 -11.05 -26.05
CA ASP A 437 21.62 -11.19 -27.19
C ASP A 437 22.61 -12.35 -26.98
N MET A 438 23.16 -12.48 -25.76
CA MET A 438 24.04 -13.61 -25.37
C MET A 438 23.31 -14.97 -25.35
N LEU A 439 22.00 -14.98 -25.06
CA LEU A 439 21.18 -16.18 -25.08
C LEU A 439 20.70 -16.57 -26.51
N ASN A 440 21.25 -15.94 -27.56
CA ASN A 440 20.85 -16.13 -28.96
C ASN A 440 19.34 -15.93 -29.21
N ILE A 441 18.64 -15.21 -28.31
CA ILE A 441 17.25 -14.80 -28.56
C ILE A 441 17.34 -13.54 -29.42
N ASP A 442 17.26 -13.76 -30.73
CA ASP A 442 17.56 -12.80 -31.79
C ASP A 442 16.45 -11.73 -31.94
N ILE A 443 16.21 -10.95 -30.88
CA ILE A 443 15.20 -9.86 -30.83
C ILE A 443 15.67 -8.65 -31.67
N LYS A 444 16.94 -8.62 -32.11
CA LYS A 444 17.48 -7.56 -32.98
C LYS A 444 16.80 -7.48 -34.35
N LYS A 445 16.42 -8.59 -34.97
CA LYS A 445 15.80 -8.62 -36.31
C LYS A 445 14.48 -7.83 -36.41
N PRO A 446 13.52 -7.93 -35.47
CA PRO A 446 12.35 -7.07 -35.47
C PRO A 446 12.64 -5.61 -35.07
N VAL A 447 13.70 -5.35 -34.30
CA VAL A 447 14.07 -4.01 -33.81
C VAL A 447 14.83 -3.20 -34.86
N GLU A 448 15.70 -3.82 -35.67
CA GLU A 448 16.41 -3.16 -36.79
C GLU A 448 15.46 -2.82 -37.94
N ASN A 449 14.39 -3.60 -38.13
CA ASN A 449 13.33 -3.29 -39.10
C ASN A 449 12.41 -2.14 -38.65
N LEU A 450 12.41 -1.79 -37.36
CA LEU A 450 11.81 -0.55 -36.87
C LEU A 450 12.83 0.58 -37.09
N HIS A 451 12.84 1.14 -38.32
CA HIS A 451 13.69 2.23 -38.81
C HIS A 451 13.75 3.51 -37.95
N SER A 452 13.08 3.58 -36.80
CA SER A 452 13.16 4.70 -35.87
C SER A 452 14.29 4.47 -34.86
N ALA A 453 15.49 5.00 -35.14
CA ALA A 453 16.56 5.17 -34.15
C ALA A 453 16.05 5.80 -32.82
N TYR A 454 14.95 6.54 -32.90
CA TYR A 454 14.20 7.13 -31.79
C TYR A 454 13.66 6.10 -30.76
N LEU A 455 13.20 4.91 -31.18
CA LEU A 455 12.66 3.90 -30.25
C LEU A 455 13.78 3.23 -29.44
N VAL A 456 14.93 2.97 -30.06
CA VAL A 456 16.07 2.32 -29.37
C VAL A 456 16.69 3.25 -28.32
N GLN A 457 16.67 4.57 -28.53
CA GLN A 457 17.15 5.56 -27.56
C GLN A 457 16.17 5.81 -26.40
N PHE A 458 14.87 5.62 -26.61
CA PHE A 458 13.83 5.81 -25.58
C PHE A 458 13.53 4.52 -24.79
N LEU A 459 13.93 3.36 -25.31
CA LEU A 459 13.65 2.06 -24.70
C LEU A 459 14.18 1.90 -23.26
N PRO A 460 15.41 2.34 -22.90
CA PRO A 460 15.92 2.19 -21.54
C PRO A 460 15.17 3.03 -20.50
N THR A 461 14.80 4.26 -20.84
CA THR A 461 14.03 5.16 -19.96
C THR A 461 12.59 4.70 -19.81
N LEU A 462 11.96 4.23 -20.90
CA LEU A 462 10.63 3.61 -20.86
C LEU A 462 10.64 2.31 -20.05
N LEU A 463 11.67 1.45 -20.19
CA LEU A 463 11.83 0.25 -19.39
C LEU A 463 11.95 0.58 -17.90
N LEU A 464 12.80 1.55 -17.53
CA LEU A 464 12.94 1.99 -16.14
C LEU A 464 11.60 2.48 -15.57
N TRP A 465 10.82 3.23 -16.34
CA TRP A 465 9.50 3.70 -15.93
C TRP A 465 8.48 2.59 -15.74
N ILE A 466 8.36 1.68 -16.71
CA ILE A 466 7.46 0.52 -16.64
C ILE A 466 7.82 -0.33 -15.42
N PHE A 467 9.10 -0.57 -15.23
CA PHE A 467 9.60 -1.38 -14.15
C PHE A 467 9.46 -0.72 -12.77
N SER A 468 9.70 0.58 -12.66
CA SER A 468 9.43 1.33 -11.43
C SER A 468 7.95 1.33 -11.08
N ALA A 469 7.05 1.33 -12.07
CA ALA A 469 5.61 1.24 -11.85
C ALA A 469 5.17 -0.20 -11.50
N LEU A 470 5.85 -1.23 -12.01
CA LEU A 470 5.56 -2.63 -11.73
C LEU A 470 6.13 -3.10 -10.38
N LEU A 471 7.23 -2.51 -9.94
CA LEU A 471 7.96 -2.88 -8.73
C LEU A 471 7.09 -2.94 -7.45
N PRO A 472 6.25 -1.92 -7.12
CA PRO A 472 5.36 -2.01 -5.96
C PRO A 472 4.44 -3.25 -6.00
N SER A 473 3.94 -3.61 -7.18
CA SER A 473 3.11 -4.79 -7.38
C SER A 473 3.91 -6.08 -7.18
N ILE A 474 5.14 -6.14 -7.67
CA ILE A 474 6.03 -7.29 -7.46
C ILE A 474 6.32 -7.48 -5.96
N VAL A 475 6.64 -6.39 -5.25
CA VAL A 475 6.87 -6.44 -3.80
C VAL A 475 5.61 -6.90 -3.07
N TYR A 476 4.43 -6.37 -3.43
CA TYR A 476 3.15 -6.80 -2.87
C TYR A 476 2.93 -8.31 -3.03
N TRP A 477 3.07 -8.84 -4.24
CA TRP A 477 2.95 -10.28 -4.48
C TRP A 477 4.02 -11.10 -3.74
N SER A 478 5.24 -10.58 -3.62
CA SER A 478 6.32 -11.27 -2.90
C SER A 478 6.00 -11.43 -1.40
N ASP A 479 5.45 -10.40 -0.74
CA ASP A 479 5.09 -10.45 0.68
C ASP A 479 3.84 -11.28 0.95
N GLN A 480 2.91 -11.35 0.00
CA GLN A 480 1.76 -12.26 0.05
C GLN A 480 2.21 -13.73 0.09
N ILE A 481 3.23 -14.10 -0.71
CA ILE A 481 3.77 -15.47 -0.72
C ILE A 481 4.54 -15.81 0.58
N ILE A 482 5.14 -14.81 1.25
CA ILE A 482 5.84 -15.03 2.54
C ILE A 482 4.86 -15.49 3.63
N GLY A 483 3.61 -15.04 3.60
CA GLY A 483 2.57 -15.47 4.54
C GLY A 483 2.76 -14.92 5.95
N HIS A 484 2.52 -13.62 6.15
CA HIS A 484 2.57 -13.00 7.48
C HIS A 484 1.32 -13.36 8.30
N TRP A 485 1.47 -13.53 9.62
CA TRP A 485 0.35 -13.87 10.53
C TRP A 485 -0.70 -12.76 10.68
N THR A 486 -0.32 -11.50 10.47
CA THR A 486 -1.25 -10.35 10.62
C THR A 486 -1.20 -9.45 9.40
N LYS A 487 -2.36 -8.89 9.03
CA LYS A 487 -2.50 -7.88 7.95
C LYS A 487 -1.59 -6.68 8.17
N THR A 488 -1.53 -6.20 9.40
CA THR A 488 -0.65 -5.08 9.78
C THR A 488 0.83 -5.38 9.50
N ALA A 489 1.33 -6.56 9.89
CA ALA A 489 2.74 -6.90 9.69
C ALA A 489 3.08 -6.97 8.20
N GLU A 490 2.15 -7.52 7.41
CA GLU A 490 2.26 -7.59 5.95
C GLU A 490 2.34 -6.18 5.33
N HIS A 491 1.37 -5.31 5.60
CA HIS A 491 1.37 -3.93 5.06
C HIS A 491 2.63 -3.15 5.46
N HIS A 492 3.14 -3.36 6.68
CA HIS A 492 4.36 -2.70 7.16
C HIS A 492 5.61 -3.23 6.44
N ALA A 493 5.69 -4.55 6.20
CA ALA A 493 6.77 -5.15 5.42
C ALA A 493 6.77 -4.63 3.98
N ILE A 494 5.59 -4.60 3.34
CA ILE A 494 5.39 -4.06 1.99
C ILE A 494 5.83 -2.59 1.94
N MET A 495 5.37 -1.77 2.89
CA MET A 495 5.72 -0.35 2.95
C MET A 495 7.24 -0.14 3.01
N ARG A 496 7.93 -0.86 3.90
CA ARG A 496 9.38 -0.71 4.09
C ARG A 496 10.17 -1.17 2.86
N LYS A 497 9.85 -2.35 2.32
CA LYS A 497 10.56 -2.90 1.15
C LYS A 497 10.33 -2.02 -0.08
N THR A 498 9.07 -1.68 -0.36
CA THR A 498 8.70 -0.83 -1.50
C THR A 498 9.37 0.54 -1.39
N PHE A 499 9.37 1.17 -0.21
CA PHE A 499 10.05 2.46 -0.01
C PHE A 499 11.55 2.36 -0.31
N ILE A 500 12.26 1.38 0.28
CA ILE A 500 13.71 1.23 0.09
C ILE A 500 14.04 0.96 -1.39
N PHE A 501 13.30 0.07 -2.04
CA PHE A 501 13.58 -0.30 -3.42
C PHE A 501 13.28 0.81 -4.41
N ILE A 502 12.17 1.53 -4.26
CA ILE A 502 11.86 2.68 -5.13
C ILE A 502 12.84 3.82 -4.85
N LEU A 503 13.17 4.12 -3.58
CA LEU A 503 14.16 5.13 -3.23
C LEU A 503 15.51 4.84 -3.89
N PHE A 504 15.97 3.58 -3.84
CA PHE A 504 17.22 3.17 -4.45
C PHE A 504 17.18 3.29 -5.98
N MET A 505 16.12 2.78 -6.62
CA MET A 505 15.92 2.76 -8.07
C MET A 505 15.74 4.15 -8.69
N VAL A 506 14.86 4.96 -8.10
CA VAL A 506 14.38 6.21 -8.71
C VAL A 506 15.23 7.38 -8.27
N LEU A 507 15.68 7.41 -7.02
CA LEU A 507 16.42 8.54 -6.47
C LEU A 507 17.93 8.28 -6.44
N ILE A 508 18.39 7.24 -5.73
CA ILE A 508 19.83 7.07 -5.46
C ILE A 508 20.64 6.76 -6.73
N LEU A 509 20.23 5.76 -7.53
CA LEU A 509 20.99 5.37 -8.72
C LEU A 509 21.07 6.46 -9.79
N PRO A 510 19.97 7.14 -10.18
CA PRO A 510 20.05 8.23 -11.15
C PRO A 510 20.82 9.44 -10.62
N SER A 511 20.73 9.74 -9.31
CA SER A 511 21.50 10.84 -8.70
C SER A 511 23.01 10.62 -8.83
N LEU A 512 23.47 9.37 -8.65
CA LEU A 512 24.87 8.99 -8.78
C LEU A 512 25.33 8.81 -10.24
N GLY A 513 24.44 8.94 -11.22
CA GLY A 513 24.74 8.61 -12.63
C GLY A 513 25.00 7.12 -12.87
N LEU A 514 24.67 6.26 -11.90
CA LEU A 514 24.90 4.81 -11.94
C LEU A 514 23.66 4.10 -12.52
N THR A 515 23.34 4.43 -13.75
CA THR A 515 22.19 3.84 -14.48
C THR A 515 22.46 2.43 -15.00
N SER A 516 23.62 1.84 -14.67
CA SER A 516 23.93 0.45 -15.01
C SER A 516 24.69 -0.31 -13.92
N ALA A 517 24.41 -1.61 -13.82
CA ALA A 517 25.12 -2.59 -13.01
C ALA A 517 26.63 -2.61 -13.30
N LYS A 518 27.01 -2.45 -14.58
CA LYS A 518 28.41 -2.33 -14.99
C LYS A 518 29.05 -1.08 -14.39
N ALA A 519 28.40 0.08 -14.51
CA ALA A 519 28.89 1.33 -13.92
C ALA A 519 29.00 1.22 -12.40
N LEU A 520 28.03 0.59 -11.72
CA LEU A 520 28.07 0.36 -10.28
C LEU A 520 29.21 -0.60 -9.88
N PHE A 521 29.41 -1.69 -10.61
CA PHE A 521 30.51 -2.63 -10.35
C PHE A 521 31.87 -2.00 -10.60
N GLU A 522 32.04 -1.29 -11.73
CA GLU A 522 33.27 -0.54 -12.04
C GLU A 522 33.51 0.55 -10.99
N TRP A 523 32.48 1.24 -10.51
CA TRP A 523 32.59 2.24 -9.45
C TRP A 523 33.04 1.64 -8.10
N ILE A 524 32.50 0.48 -7.71
CA ILE A 524 32.89 -0.23 -6.47
C ILE A 524 34.33 -0.77 -6.60
N VAL A 525 34.66 -1.42 -7.71
CA VAL A 525 35.84 -2.30 -7.84
C VAL A 525 37.04 -1.60 -8.50
N MET A 526 36.84 -0.70 -9.46
CA MET A 526 37.93 -0.08 -10.22
C MET A 526 38.29 1.30 -9.64
N SER A 527 39.55 1.49 -9.21
CA SER A 527 39.99 2.66 -8.44
C SER A 527 40.48 3.87 -9.26
N LYS A 528 40.69 3.72 -10.57
CA LYS A 528 41.50 4.67 -11.38
C LYS A 528 40.79 5.94 -11.89
N THR A 529 39.46 6.01 -11.87
CA THR A 529 38.67 7.12 -12.44
C THR A 529 37.84 7.90 -11.42
N ARG A 530 38.16 7.76 -10.12
CA ARG A 530 37.32 8.31 -9.04
C ARG A 530 37.19 9.83 -9.06
N SER A 531 38.27 10.61 -9.16
CA SER A 531 38.24 12.07 -8.95
C SER A 531 37.35 12.85 -9.94
N LEU A 532 37.40 12.51 -11.23
CA LEU A 532 36.62 13.17 -12.29
C LEU A 532 35.13 12.78 -12.27
N GLN A 533 34.79 11.56 -11.83
CA GLN A 533 33.39 11.11 -11.77
C GLN A 533 32.61 11.75 -10.63
N TRP A 534 33.28 12.03 -9.51
CA TRP A 534 32.66 12.67 -8.36
C TRP A 534 32.25 14.12 -8.67
N GLN A 535 33.06 14.89 -9.40
CA GLN A 535 32.77 16.29 -9.75
C GLN A 535 31.53 16.49 -10.64
N CYS A 536 31.03 15.43 -11.29
CA CYS A 536 29.88 15.50 -12.21
C CYS A 536 28.55 14.99 -11.60
N ILE A 537 28.52 14.63 -10.31
CA ILE A 537 27.30 14.24 -9.58
C ILE A 537 26.56 15.52 -9.14
N PHE A 538 25.25 15.59 -9.43
CA PHE A 538 24.40 16.80 -9.40
C PHE A 538 24.49 17.76 -10.61
N LEU A 539 24.82 17.23 -11.79
CA LEU A 539 24.65 17.98 -13.04
C LEU A 539 23.19 18.50 -13.17
N PRO A 540 22.98 19.70 -13.76
CA PRO A 540 21.64 20.19 -14.07
C PRO A 540 20.75 19.19 -14.81
N GLY A 541 21.35 18.31 -15.63
CA GLY A 541 20.64 17.21 -16.30
C GLY A 541 19.87 16.30 -15.35
N ASN A 542 20.45 15.93 -14.20
CA ASN A 542 19.79 15.10 -13.19
C ASN A 542 18.62 15.87 -12.54
N GLY A 543 18.77 17.17 -12.29
CA GLY A 543 17.69 18.02 -11.78
C GLY A 543 16.48 18.08 -12.72
N SER A 544 16.72 18.26 -14.03
CA SER A 544 15.63 18.29 -15.02
C SER A 544 14.92 16.94 -15.17
N PHE A 545 15.63 15.82 -15.02
CA PHE A 545 15.01 14.50 -15.00
C PHE A 545 13.96 14.39 -13.88
N PHE A 546 14.31 14.79 -12.65
CA PHE A 546 13.38 14.73 -11.51
C PHE A 546 12.20 15.70 -11.64
N VAL A 547 12.40 16.88 -12.22
CA VAL A 547 11.30 17.80 -12.55
C VAL A 547 10.32 17.13 -13.52
N ASN A 548 10.81 16.59 -14.64
CA ASN A 548 9.98 15.91 -15.64
C ASN A 548 9.28 14.66 -15.09
N TYR A 549 9.97 13.91 -14.23
CA TYR A 549 9.43 12.75 -13.53
C TYR A 549 8.26 13.14 -12.62
N ILE A 550 8.42 14.18 -11.80
CA ILE A 550 7.37 14.65 -10.88
C ILE A 550 6.19 15.25 -11.64
N ILE A 551 6.43 16.03 -12.71
CA ILE A 551 5.36 16.53 -13.58
C ILE A 551 4.54 15.36 -14.11
N THR A 552 5.21 14.33 -14.64
CA THR A 552 4.49 13.20 -15.21
C THR A 552 3.76 12.38 -14.15
N SER A 553 4.37 12.19 -12.97
CA SER A 553 3.70 11.52 -11.86
C SER A 553 2.50 12.32 -11.33
N ALA A 554 2.58 13.66 -11.31
CA ALA A 554 1.47 14.52 -10.91
C ALA A 554 0.29 14.38 -11.86
N PHE A 555 0.52 14.48 -13.16
CA PHE A 555 -0.56 14.47 -14.14
C PHE A 555 -0.98 13.03 -14.49
N ILE A 556 -0.12 12.28 -15.21
CA ILE A 556 -0.46 10.92 -15.67
C ILE A 556 -0.62 9.97 -14.48
N GLY A 557 0.28 10.02 -13.49
CA GLY A 557 0.20 9.15 -12.32
C GLY A 557 -1.10 9.33 -11.53
N ALA A 558 -1.48 10.57 -11.20
CA ALA A 558 -2.73 10.83 -10.48
C ALA A 558 -3.97 10.42 -11.29
N ALA A 559 -3.98 10.63 -12.61
CA ALA A 559 -5.10 10.17 -13.44
C ALA A 559 -5.21 8.64 -13.50
N LEU A 560 -4.09 7.92 -13.60
CA LEU A 560 -4.06 6.45 -13.58
C LEU A 560 -4.47 5.88 -12.22
N GLU A 561 -4.09 6.52 -11.13
CA GLU A 561 -4.56 6.18 -9.77
C GLU A 561 -6.07 6.41 -9.63
N LEU A 562 -6.61 7.52 -10.15
CA LEU A 562 -8.05 7.78 -10.17
C LEU A 562 -8.82 6.72 -10.99
N LEU A 563 -8.24 6.30 -12.12
CA LEU A 563 -8.76 5.21 -12.95
C LEU A 563 -8.63 3.84 -12.29
N ARG A 564 -7.78 3.69 -11.28
CA ARG A 564 -7.36 2.40 -10.71
C ARG A 564 -6.87 1.45 -11.82
N PHE A 565 -5.96 1.94 -12.65
CA PHE A 565 -5.54 1.24 -13.88
C PHE A 565 -5.04 -0.19 -13.60
N SER A 566 -4.26 -0.40 -12.54
CA SER A 566 -3.78 -1.73 -12.13
C SER A 566 -4.92 -2.70 -11.84
N GLU A 567 -5.91 -2.26 -11.08
CA GLU A 567 -7.07 -3.06 -10.68
C GLU A 567 -8.01 -3.29 -11.86
N LEU A 568 -8.15 -2.29 -12.74
CA LEU A 568 -8.96 -2.38 -13.96
C LEU A 568 -8.36 -3.38 -14.94
N PHE A 569 -7.03 -3.40 -15.06
CA PHE A 569 -6.32 -4.38 -15.88
C PHE A 569 -6.56 -5.80 -15.37
N ILE A 570 -6.35 -6.05 -14.06
CA ILE A 570 -6.60 -7.37 -13.45
C ILE A 570 -8.07 -7.78 -13.60
N TYR A 571 -9.00 -6.84 -13.43
CA TYR A 571 -10.42 -7.09 -13.65
C TYR A 571 -10.72 -7.51 -15.09
N GLY A 572 -10.18 -6.78 -16.08
CA GLY A 572 -10.35 -7.11 -17.50
C GLY A 572 -9.81 -8.50 -17.83
N VAL A 573 -8.64 -8.86 -17.31
CA VAL A 573 -8.06 -10.21 -17.46
C VAL A 573 -8.96 -11.27 -16.82
N LYS A 574 -9.41 -11.08 -15.58
CA LYS A 574 -10.33 -12.03 -14.91
C LYS A 574 -11.64 -12.20 -15.67
N LEU A 575 -12.17 -11.13 -16.26
CA LEU A 575 -13.40 -11.17 -17.05
C LEU A 575 -13.22 -11.95 -18.37
N LEU A 576 -12.05 -11.83 -19.00
CA LEU A 576 -11.70 -12.60 -20.20
C LEU A 576 -11.68 -14.11 -19.94
N PHE A 577 -11.21 -14.52 -18.75
CA PHE A 577 -11.11 -15.92 -18.33
C PHE A 577 -12.35 -16.48 -17.59
N ALA A 578 -13.39 -15.68 -17.35
CA ALA A 578 -14.60 -16.14 -16.64
C ALA A 578 -15.43 -17.10 -17.52
N ARG A 579 -15.78 -18.28 -17.00
CA ARG A 579 -16.37 -19.42 -17.75
C ARG A 579 -17.89 -19.41 -17.84
N SER A 580 -18.56 -18.67 -16.95
CA SER A 580 -20.02 -18.64 -16.85
C SER A 580 -20.53 -17.23 -16.53
N VAL A 581 -21.84 -17.02 -16.73
CA VAL A 581 -22.49 -15.76 -16.35
C VAL A 581 -22.38 -15.51 -14.84
N ALA A 582 -22.45 -16.58 -14.04
CA ALA A 582 -22.27 -16.54 -12.60
C ALA A 582 -20.82 -16.17 -12.21
N GLU A 583 -19.82 -16.72 -12.88
CA GLU A 583 -18.42 -16.33 -12.65
C GLU A 583 -18.16 -14.86 -13.01
N ARG A 584 -18.80 -14.33 -14.06
CA ARG A 584 -18.70 -12.89 -14.38
C ARG A 584 -19.34 -12.00 -13.32
N ALA A 585 -20.40 -12.46 -12.66
CA ALA A 585 -20.98 -11.76 -11.52
C ALA A 585 -20.09 -11.86 -10.28
N ALA A 586 -19.54 -13.04 -9.99
CA ALA A 586 -18.59 -13.25 -8.90
C ALA A 586 -17.29 -12.45 -9.09
N VAL A 587 -16.77 -12.36 -10.33
CA VAL A 587 -15.61 -11.52 -10.66
C VAL A 587 -15.92 -10.06 -10.35
N ARG A 588 -17.09 -9.53 -10.73
CA ARG A 588 -17.53 -8.16 -10.40
C ARG A 588 -17.53 -7.90 -8.89
N LYS A 589 -18.06 -8.84 -8.09
CA LYS A 589 -18.04 -8.77 -6.62
C LYS A 589 -16.62 -8.80 -6.05
N SER A 590 -15.75 -9.66 -6.61
CA SER A 590 -14.37 -9.86 -6.15
C SER A 590 -13.40 -8.71 -6.46
N VAL A 591 -13.85 -7.66 -7.14
CA VAL A 591 -13.02 -6.50 -7.52
C VAL A 591 -13.05 -5.41 -6.43
N LEU A 592 -13.84 -5.60 -5.38
CA LEU A 592 -13.77 -4.73 -4.22
C LEU A 592 -12.47 -5.01 -3.45
N TRP A 593 -11.45 -4.21 -3.73
CA TRP A 593 -10.16 -4.28 -3.04
C TRP A 593 -10.19 -3.47 -1.74
N ASP A 594 -9.35 -3.86 -0.79
CA ASP A 594 -9.04 -3.06 0.38
C ASP A 594 -8.01 -1.98 0.02
N PHE A 595 -8.12 -0.80 0.64
CA PHE A 595 -7.12 0.25 0.43
C PHE A 595 -5.77 -0.18 1.01
N GLN A 596 -4.78 -0.37 0.12
CA GLN A 596 -3.45 -0.86 0.46
C GLN A 596 -2.57 0.28 0.98
N TYR A 597 -2.76 0.69 2.23
CA TYR A 597 -2.02 1.82 2.81
C TYR A 597 -0.49 1.65 2.72
N GLY A 598 0.05 0.43 2.87
CA GLY A 598 1.49 0.19 2.81
C GLY A 598 2.13 0.60 1.48
N VAL A 599 1.50 0.21 0.35
CA VAL A 599 1.96 0.58 -1.00
C VAL A 599 1.79 2.08 -1.24
N GLN A 600 0.63 2.62 -0.86
CA GLN A 600 0.28 4.03 -1.08
C GLN A 600 1.17 4.97 -0.26
N TYR A 601 1.51 4.60 0.98
CA TYR A 601 2.50 5.30 1.79
C TYR A 601 3.88 5.27 1.15
N ALA A 602 4.36 4.10 0.73
CA ALA A 602 5.70 3.95 0.16
C ALA A 602 5.91 4.83 -1.07
N TRP A 603 4.95 4.84 -2.00
CA TRP A 603 5.01 5.65 -3.22
C TRP A 603 5.02 7.15 -2.89
N MET A 604 4.07 7.61 -2.07
CA MET A 604 3.95 9.00 -1.65
C MET A 604 5.21 9.47 -0.91
N LEU A 605 5.74 8.67 0.02
CA LEU A 605 6.94 9.00 0.79
C LEU A 605 8.19 9.03 -0.07
N CYS A 606 8.28 8.18 -1.10
CA CYS A 606 9.37 8.24 -2.06
C CYS A 606 9.31 9.53 -2.89
N MET A 607 8.12 9.94 -3.35
CA MET A 607 7.95 11.22 -4.06
C MET A 607 8.31 12.41 -3.17
N VAL A 608 7.86 12.41 -1.92
CA VAL A 608 8.28 13.41 -0.92
C VAL A 608 9.80 13.39 -0.72
N ALA A 609 10.42 12.21 -0.70
CA ALA A 609 11.87 12.09 -0.60
C ALA A 609 12.59 12.76 -1.78
N ILE A 610 12.12 12.54 -3.01
CA ILE A 610 12.67 13.20 -4.21
C ILE A 610 12.50 14.72 -4.10
N ILE A 611 11.27 15.20 -3.79
CA ILE A 611 10.95 16.63 -3.71
C ILE A 611 11.83 17.33 -2.67
N VAL A 612 11.95 16.76 -1.47
CA VAL A 612 12.75 17.32 -0.38
C VAL A 612 14.23 17.25 -0.70
N SER A 613 14.73 16.10 -1.17
CA SER A 613 16.13 15.87 -1.54
C SER A 613 16.66 16.87 -2.57
N TYR A 614 15.83 17.23 -3.55
CA TYR A 614 16.17 18.17 -4.63
C TYR A 614 15.68 19.61 -4.41
N SER A 615 15.00 19.90 -3.30
CA SER A 615 14.41 21.22 -3.02
C SER A 615 15.42 22.38 -2.97
N ILE A 616 16.66 22.11 -2.55
CA ILE A 616 17.76 23.09 -2.52
C ILE A 616 18.60 23.02 -3.80
N PRO A 617 19.09 21.83 -4.25
CA PRO A 617 19.88 21.76 -5.49
C PRO A 617 19.13 22.24 -6.74
N CYS A 618 17.83 21.95 -6.81
CA CYS A 618 16.96 22.27 -7.95
C CYS A 618 15.59 22.76 -7.44
N PRO A 619 15.47 24.05 -7.08
CA PRO A 619 14.26 24.62 -6.48
C PRO A 619 12.97 24.41 -7.29
N LEU A 620 13.06 24.34 -8.61
CA LEU A 620 11.93 24.16 -9.53
C LEU A 620 11.17 22.83 -9.30
N VAL A 621 11.79 21.84 -8.64
CA VAL A 621 11.11 20.60 -8.26
C VAL A 621 9.94 20.85 -7.28
N THR A 622 10.08 21.82 -6.39
CA THR A 622 9.12 22.07 -5.29
C THR A 622 7.71 22.52 -5.73
N PRO A 623 7.50 23.44 -6.70
CA PRO A 623 6.16 23.80 -7.15
C PRO A 623 5.43 22.63 -7.83
N PHE A 624 6.12 21.85 -8.68
CA PHE A 624 5.51 20.67 -9.30
C PHE A 624 5.26 19.56 -8.27
N GLY A 625 6.13 19.43 -7.26
CA GLY A 625 5.92 18.54 -6.12
C GLY A 625 4.69 18.91 -5.28
N LEU A 626 4.40 20.21 -5.12
CA LEU A 626 3.19 20.67 -4.46
C LEU A 626 1.93 20.30 -5.25
N ILE A 627 1.96 20.46 -6.59
CA ILE A 627 0.86 20.03 -7.47
C ILE A 627 0.65 18.52 -7.37
N TYR A 628 1.73 17.73 -7.37
CA TYR A 628 1.66 16.29 -7.16
C TYR A 628 0.94 15.92 -5.86
N LEU A 629 1.34 16.49 -4.72
CA LEU A 629 0.71 16.17 -3.44
C LEU A 629 -0.74 16.64 -3.35
N LEU A 630 -1.07 17.76 -4.00
CA LEU A 630 -2.46 18.23 -4.09
C LEU A 630 -3.32 17.22 -4.86
N PHE A 631 -2.86 16.79 -6.04
CA PHE A 631 -3.56 15.77 -6.83
C PHE A 631 -3.63 14.44 -6.09
N LYS A 632 -2.54 14.01 -5.44
CA LYS A 632 -2.53 12.79 -4.62
C LYS A 632 -3.58 12.85 -3.52
N HIS A 633 -3.67 13.97 -2.80
CA HIS A 633 -4.67 14.16 -1.75
C HIS A 633 -6.10 14.09 -2.27
N VAL A 634 -6.38 14.72 -3.40
CA VAL A 634 -7.71 14.73 -4.03
C VAL A 634 -8.09 13.32 -4.51
N VAL A 635 -7.18 12.64 -5.22
CA VAL A 635 -7.42 11.31 -5.79
C VAL A 635 -7.59 10.27 -4.70
N ASP A 636 -6.73 10.24 -3.68
CA ASP A 636 -6.84 9.27 -2.59
C ASP A 636 -8.12 9.47 -1.79
N ARG A 637 -8.47 10.72 -1.46
CA ARG A 637 -9.71 11.03 -0.75
C ARG A 637 -10.94 10.55 -1.53
N TYR A 638 -10.95 10.71 -2.84
CA TYR A 638 -12.03 10.20 -3.69
C TYR A 638 -12.04 8.66 -3.70
N ASN A 639 -10.91 8.03 -4.00
CA ASN A 639 -10.82 6.58 -4.13
C ASN A 639 -11.13 5.84 -2.82
N ILE A 640 -10.62 6.32 -1.68
CA ILE A 640 -10.89 5.72 -0.37
C ILE A 640 -12.39 5.68 -0.07
N PHE A 641 -13.12 6.74 -0.43
CA PHE A 641 -14.56 6.82 -0.14
C PHE A 641 -15.44 6.05 -1.13
N PHE A 642 -15.14 6.09 -2.43
CA PHE A 642 -16.01 5.55 -3.48
C PHE A 642 -15.63 4.15 -3.96
N ALA A 643 -14.35 3.78 -3.89
CA ALA A 643 -13.79 2.65 -4.63
C ALA A 643 -13.28 1.51 -3.75
N TYR A 644 -12.82 1.80 -2.53
CA TYR A 644 -12.21 0.81 -1.63
C TYR A 644 -13.11 0.47 -0.44
N ASN A 645 -12.87 -0.71 0.15
CA ASN A 645 -13.49 -1.10 1.42
C ASN A 645 -12.73 -0.52 2.62
N SER A 646 -13.38 -0.49 3.78
CA SER A 646 -12.74 -0.10 5.04
C SER A 646 -11.72 -1.17 5.45
N SER A 647 -10.45 -0.78 5.59
CA SER A 647 -9.39 -1.61 6.15
C SER A 647 -8.86 -0.98 7.43
N ARG A 648 -8.66 -1.82 8.46
CA ARG A 648 -8.06 -1.42 9.74
C ARG A 648 -6.57 -1.72 9.71
N ILE A 649 -5.77 -0.77 10.18
CA ILE A 649 -4.31 -0.85 10.21
C ILE A 649 -3.76 -0.32 11.53
N ASN A 650 -2.63 -0.88 11.95
CA ASN A 650 -1.93 -0.44 13.15
C ASN A 650 -1.22 0.92 13.01
N LYS A 651 -1.26 1.71 14.09
CA LYS A 651 -0.53 2.98 14.29
C LYS A 651 0.96 2.94 13.93
N HIS A 652 1.62 1.79 14.01
CA HIS A 652 3.04 1.64 13.66
C HIS A 652 3.33 2.08 12.22
N ILE A 653 2.40 1.88 11.28
CA ILE A 653 2.57 2.30 9.89
C ILE A 653 2.64 3.83 9.80
N HIS A 654 1.74 4.54 10.48
CA HIS A 654 1.79 6.00 10.57
C HIS A 654 3.09 6.50 11.25
N GLY A 655 3.55 5.82 12.31
CA GLY A 655 4.82 6.14 12.97
C GLY A 655 6.06 5.95 12.07
N SER A 656 6.08 4.86 11.29
CA SER A 656 7.13 4.57 10.30
C SER A 656 7.12 5.59 9.17
N ALA A 657 5.94 6.02 8.69
CA ALA A 657 5.81 7.06 7.67
C ALA A 657 6.49 8.36 8.10
N VAL A 658 6.28 8.78 9.35
CA VAL A 658 6.95 9.97 9.90
C VAL A 658 8.48 9.80 9.93
N THR A 659 8.97 8.59 10.15
CA THR A 659 10.42 8.30 10.16
C THR A 659 11.01 8.38 8.76
N PHE A 660 10.29 7.94 7.73
CA PHE A 660 10.74 8.04 6.34
C PHE A 660 10.79 9.48 5.82
N VAL A 661 9.90 10.37 6.28
CA VAL A 661 10.00 11.81 5.96
C VAL A 661 11.25 12.43 6.59
N LEU A 662 11.65 12.00 7.78
CA LEU A 662 12.90 12.45 8.40
C LEU A 662 14.12 11.97 7.60
N TRP A 663 14.10 10.73 7.08
CA TRP A 663 15.12 10.23 6.16
C TRP A 663 15.26 11.09 4.91
N ALA A 664 14.16 11.60 4.35
CA ALA A 664 14.20 12.51 3.20
C ALA A 664 14.99 13.80 3.48
N VAL A 665 14.85 14.38 4.68
CA VAL A 665 15.60 15.58 5.07
C VAL A 665 17.07 15.27 5.37
N ILE A 666 17.36 14.10 5.96
CA ILE A 666 18.75 13.63 6.11
C ILE A 666 19.39 13.47 4.73
N LEU A 667 18.67 12.93 3.75
CA LEU A 667 19.14 12.82 2.38
C LEU A 667 19.39 14.19 1.73
N LEU A 668 18.51 15.18 1.96
CA LEU A 668 18.76 16.56 1.54
C LEU A 668 20.07 17.12 2.12
N GLN A 669 20.29 16.96 3.44
CA GLN A 669 21.50 17.44 4.08
C GLN A 669 22.75 16.71 3.57
N PHE A 670 22.64 15.41 3.34
CA PHE A 670 23.69 14.63 2.69
C PHE A 670 24.03 15.18 1.30
N ASN A 671 23.03 15.53 0.48
CA ASN A 671 23.26 16.12 -0.84
C ASN A 671 23.98 17.48 -0.75
N VAL A 672 23.62 18.32 0.23
CA VAL A 672 24.27 19.63 0.44
C VAL A 672 25.73 19.45 0.90
N VAL A 673 25.98 18.53 1.84
CA VAL A 673 27.35 18.17 2.28
C VAL A 673 28.16 17.64 1.11
N PHE A 674 27.57 16.77 0.32
CA PHE A 674 28.24 16.19 -0.83
C PHE A 674 28.56 17.26 -1.88
N PHE A 675 27.60 18.11 -2.24
CA PHE A 675 27.80 19.18 -3.21
C PHE A 675 28.90 20.16 -2.77
N THR A 676 28.87 20.59 -1.51
CA THR A 676 29.88 21.51 -0.95
C THR A 676 31.24 20.82 -0.82
N GLY A 677 31.30 19.55 -0.45
CA GLY A 677 32.55 18.80 -0.31
C GLY A 677 33.25 18.48 -1.64
N LEU A 678 32.50 18.31 -2.73
CA LEU A 678 33.08 18.10 -4.06
C LEU A 678 33.70 19.36 -4.67
N ARG A 679 33.14 20.52 -4.32
CA ARG A 679 33.55 21.82 -4.83
C ARG A 679 34.54 22.55 -3.92
N ALA A 680 34.72 22.06 -2.69
CA ALA A 680 35.60 22.68 -1.73
C ALA A 680 37.07 22.50 -2.11
N GLU A 681 37.80 23.62 -2.21
CA GLU A 681 39.26 23.63 -2.36
C GLU A 681 39.92 23.56 -0.96
N GLY A 682 39.61 22.52 -0.19
CA GLY A 682 40.12 22.30 1.16
C GLY A 682 39.04 22.32 2.25
N PHE A 683 39.33 22.96 3.38
CA PHE A 683 38.45 23.02 4.56
C PHE A 683 37.53 24.24 4.52
N ASP A 684 36.68 24.33 3.49
CA ASP A 684 35.76 25.44 3.36
C ASP A 684 34.79 25.51 4.56
N PRO A 685 34.57 26.70 5.16
CA PRO A 685 33.69 26.85 6.31
C PRO A 685 32.26 26.33 6.09
N VAL A 686 31.73 26.48 4.87
CA VAL A 686 30.38 26.01 4.50
C VAL A 686 30.31 24.48 4.52
N PHE A 687 31.35 23.80 4.05
CA PHE A 687 31.44 22.35 4.07
C PHE A 687 31.53 21.82 5.51
N ILE A 688 32.35 22.45 6.35
CA ILE A 688 32.46 22.10 7.78
C ILE A 688 31.11 22.28 8.48
N PHE A 689 30.45 23.43 8.29
CA PHE A 689 29.15 23.70 8.87
C PHE A 689 28.11 22.65 8.43
N SER A 690 28.06 22.32 7.15
CA SER A 690 27.14 21.32 6.61
C SER A 690 27.40 19.93 7.19
N CYS A 691 28.67 19.54 7.34
CA CYS A 691 29.06 18.28 7.98
C CYS A 691 28.63 18.22 9.44
N VAL A 692 28.87 19.29 10.20
CA VAL A 692 28.47 19.39 11.61
C VAL A 692 26.95 19.33 11.73
N ALA A 693 26.22 20.03 10.86
CA ALA A 693 24.76 19.97 10.83
C ALA A 693 24.26 18.54 10.59
N LEU A 694 24.78 17.84 9.57
CA LEU A 694 24.42 16.45 9.28
C LEU A 694 24.78 15.50 10.44
N PHE A 695 25.93 15.70 11.09
CA PHE A 695 26.33 14.88 12.23
C PHE A 695 25.39 15.07 13.43
N ILE A 696 25.01 16.31 13.74
CA ILE A 696 24.04 16.62 14.78
C ILE A 696 22.68 15.99 14.45
N THR A 697 22.21 16.08 13.21
CA THR A 697 20.92 15.48 12.83
C THR A 697 20.94 13.96 12.93
N LEU A 698 22.03 13.30 12.54
CA LEU A 698 22.21 11.86 12.70
C LEU A 698 22.23 11.45 14.18
N ILE A 699 22.91 12.21 15.06
CA ILE A 699 22.88 11.96 16.51
C ILE A 699 21.46 12.09 17.05
N ILE A 700 20.73 13.16 16.70
CA ILE A 700 19.34 13.35 17.16
C ILE A 700 18.45 12.21 16.66
N PHE A 701 18.64 11.78 15.41
CA PHE A 701 17.87 10.71 14.79
C PHE A 701 18.16 9.34 15.43
N VAL A 702 19.43 8.97 15.61
CA VAL A 702 19.84 7.74 16.30
C VAL A 702 19.43 7.78 17.77
N GLY A 703 19.61 8.91 18.46
CA GLY A 703 19.13 9.15 19.82
C GLY A 703 17.63 8.93 19.97
N ARG A 704 16.86 9.34 18.96
CA ARG A 704 15.41 9.11 18.90
C ARG A 704 15.05 7.64 18.69
N ILE A 705 15.69 6.95 17.75
CA ILE A 705 15.35 5.56 17.39
C ILE A 705 15.85 4.58 18.46
N SER A 706 17.12 4.70 18.86
CA SER A 706 17.80 3.71 19.70
C SER A 706 17.56 3.93 21.19
N PHE A 707 17.53 5.18 21.65
CA PHE A 707 17.51 5.51 23.09
C PHE A 707 16.21 6.15 23.56
N GLY A 708 15.30 6.51 22.63
CA GLY A 708 14.04 7.14 22.99
C GLY A 708 14.21 8.43 23.80
N TRP A 709 15.29 9.20 23.58
CA TRP A 709 15.65 10.40 24.36
C TRP A 709 14.52 11.43 24.52
N PHE A 710 13.50 11.39 23.65
CA PHE A 710 12.33 12.28 23.68
C PHE A 710 11.02 11.60 24.05
N LYS A 711 11.06 10.36 24.58
CA LYS A 711 9.87 9.61 24.97
C LYS A 711 9.24 10.14 26.27
N HIS A 712 10.05 10.70 27.18
CA HIS A 712 9.59 11.27 28.46
C HIS A 712 9.05 12.71 28.39
N LEU A 713 9.44 13.49 27.37
CA LEU A 713 8.94 14.87 27.16
C LEU A 713 7.51 14.90 26.59
N ARG A 714 6.86 13.74 26.46
CA ARG A 714 5.54 13.57 25.86
C ARG A 714 4.66 12.83 26.86
N ARG A 715 3.80 13.56 27.58
CA ARG A 715 2.66 12.94 28.24
C ARG A 715 1.63 12.61 27.15
N PRO A 716 1.24 11.33 26.96
CA PRO A 716 0.03 11.03 26.22
C PRO A 716 -1.11 11.79 26.90
N ARG A 717 -1.91 12.52 26.12
CA ARG A 717 -3.17 13.06 26.63
C ARG A 717 -4.11 11.86 26.72
N TYR A 718 -4.06 11.16 27.85
CA TYR A 718 -5.13 10.23 28.21
C TYR A 718 -6.40 11.08 28.26
N ARG A 719 -7.33 10.81 27.34
CA ARG A 719 -8.69 11.28 27.49
C ARG A 719 -9.28 10.36 28.56
N ASN A 720 -9.19 10.81 29.82
CA ASN A 720 -9.88 10.15 30.92
C ASN A 720 -11.35 10.03 30.51
N PHE A 721 -11.86 8.81 30.48
CA PHE A 721 -13.29 8.51 30.34
C PHE A 721 -13.99 8.68 31.70
N GLU A 722 -13.66 9.73 32.44
CA GLU A 722 -14.34 10.10 33.68
C GLU A 722 -14.66 11.59 33.63
N GLU A 723 -15.89 11.91 34.03
CA GLU A 723 -16.58 13.21 33.99
C GLU A 723 -17.27 13.56 32.66
N SER A 724 -18.35 12.83 32.38
CA SER A 724 -19.59 13.47 31.94
C SER A 724 -20.53 13.55 33.14
N GLU A 725 -20.81 14.77 33.61
CA GLU A 725 -21.82 15.07 34.65
C GLU A 725 -23.20 14.49 34.27
N PRO A 726 -24.02 14.09 35.26
CA PRO A 726 -25.31 13.45 35.01
C PRO A 726 -26.41 14.50 34.78
N ASP A 727 -26.67 14.86 33.54
CA ASP A 727 -27.85 15.66 33.20
C ASP A 727 -29.08 14.77 33.00
N SER A 728 -29.97 14.86 34.00
CA SER A 728 -31.43 14.66 33.98
C SER A 728 -32.04 13.41 33.34
N MET A 729 -32.77 12.69 34.19
CA MET A 729 -33.65 11.56 33.92
C MET A 729 -34.50 11.71 32.63
N VAL A 730 -34.25 10.81 31.68
CA VAL A 730 -35.28 10.32 30.75
C VAL A 730 -35.28 8.80 30.85
N ASN A 731 -36.40 8.26 31.33
CA ASN A 731 -36.70 6.84 31.36
C ASN A 731 -36.78 6.31 29.92
N SER A 732 -35.90 5.38 29.58
CA SER A 732 -36.17 4.36 28.57
C SER A 732 -35.31 3.14 28.88
N ASP A 733 -35.99 2.04 29.16
CA ASP A 733 -35.42 0.69 29.20
C ASP A 733 -34.60 0.46 27.93
N ASP A 734 -33.28 0.55 28.02
CA ASP A 734 -32.37 0.12 26.96
C ASP A 734 -31.35 -0.86 27.52
N THR A 735 -31.23 -1.94 26.76
CA THR A 735 -30.49 -3.16 27.01
C THR A 735 -29.01 -2.92 27.29
N LEU A 736 -28.47 -3.72 28.20
CA LEU A 736 -27.06 -3.89 28.51
C LEU A 736 -26.27 -4.24 27.23
N ASP A 737 -25.74 -3.24 26.51
CA ASP A 737 -24.80 -3.43 25.41
C ASP A 737 -23.42 -3.83 25.97
N THR A 738 -23.31 -5.08 26.42
CA THR A 738 -22.02 -5.77 26.40
C THR A 738 -21.57 -5.83 24.94
N HIS A 739 -20.52 -5.10 24.57
CA HIS A 739 -19.77 -5.37 23.34
C HIS A 739 -19.32 -6.84 23.35
N ILE A 740 -20.11 -7.72 22.75
CA ILE A 740 -19.76 -9.12 22.49
C ILE A 740 -18.55 -9.07 21.55
N SER A 741 -17.35 -9.20 22.12
CA SER A 741 -16.13 -9.35 21.35
C SER A 741 -16.26 -10.63 20.53
N LYS A 742 -16.13 -10.53 19.21
CA LYS A 742 -16.14 -11.69 18.31
C LYS A 742 -15.22 -12.79 18.84
N PRO A 743 -15.65 -14.06 18.84
CA PRO A 743 -14.83 -15.15 19.35
C PRO A 743 -13.52 -15.25 18.57
N PHE A 744 -12.44 -15.61 19.26
CA PHE A 744 -11.12 -15.85 18.68
C PHE A 744 -11.06 -17.23 18.00
N VAL A 745 -11.96 -17.44 17.05
CA VAL A 745 -12.10 -18.67 16.29
C VAL A 745 -12.21 -18.32 14.82
N ALA A 746 -11.53 -19.10 13.97
CA ALA A 746 -11.65 -18.93 12.54
C ALA A 746 -13.10 -19.18 12.08
N SER A 747 -13.61 -18.27 11.24
CA SER A 747 -15.01 -18.31 10.79
C SER A 747 -15.46 -19.65 10.18
N VAL A 748 -14.53 -20.40 9.58
CA VAL A 748 -14.81 -21.70 8.95
C VAL A 748 -15.11 -22.80 9.97
N LEU A 749 -14.63 -22.65 11.22
CA LEU A 749 -14.90 -23.60 12.30
C LEU A 749 -16.24 -23.32 12.99
N THR A 750 -16.69 -22.07 13.01
CA THR A 750 -17.95 -21.62 13.69
C THR A 750 -19.23 -21.83 12.86
N GLN A 751 -19.11 -22.10 11.56
CA GLN A 751 -20.22 -21.96 10.61
C GLN A 751 -21.38 -22.98 10.78
N ASP A 752 -21.21 -24.03 11.59
CA ASP A 752 -22.24 -25.05 11.84
C ASP A 752 -23.23 -24.67 12.96
N LEU A 753 -22.83 -23.82 13.91
CA LEU A 753 -23.70 -23.42 15.04
C LEU A 753 -24.90 -22.58 14.59
N SER A 754 -24.80 -21.88 13.46
CA SER A 754 -25.89 -21.10 12.86
C SER A 754 -26.91 -21.95 12.10
N LEU A 755 -26.54 -23.15 11.62
CA LEU A 755 -27.42 -23.99 10.80
C LEU A 755 -28.27 -24.95 11.67
N GLU A 756 -27.78 -25.36 12.84
CA GLU A 756 -28.55 -26.22 13.76
C GLU A 756 -29.63 -25.47 14.56
N HIS A 757 -29.47 -24.15 14.78
CA HIS A 757 -30.48 -23.34 15.46
C HIS A 757 -31.71 -23.03 14.59
N GLU A 758 -31.58 -22.97 13.26
CA GLU A 758 -32.72 -22.72 12.36
C GLU A 758 -33.56 -23.98 12.07
N GLN A 759 -33.00 -25.19 12.21
CA GLN A 759 -33.77 -26.43 12.04
C GLN A 759 -34.61 -26.76 13.28
N SER A 760 -34.19 -26.35 14.48
CA SER A 760 -34.92 -26.61 15.72
C SER A 760 -36.01 -25.57 16.03
N SER A 761 -35.92 -24.34 15.49
CA SER A 761 -36.92 -23.28 15.74
C SER A 761 -38.12 -23.26 14.77
N SER A 762 -38.19 -24.17 13.80
CA SER A 762 -39.28 -24.23 12.81
C SER A 762 -40.46 -25.12 13.20
N SER A 763 -40.50 -25.63 14.44
CA SER A 763 -41.59 -26.47 14.95
C SER A 763 -42.13 -25.97 16.28
N HIS A 764 -42.74 -24.77 16.30
CA HIS A 764 -43.85 -24.40 17.20
C HIS A 764 -44.06 -22.88 17.13
N THR A 765 -45.04 -22.43 16.32
CA THR A 765 -46.04 -21.42 16.71
C THR A 765 -47.03 -21.22 15.57
N SER A 766 -48.25 -21.74 15.78
CA SER A 766 -49.47 -21.33 15.10
C SER A 766 -50.10 -20.20 15.90
N GLY A 767 -50.60 -19.15 15.24
CA GLY A 767 -51.55 -18.20 15.86
C GLY A 767 -51.45 -16.75 15.41
N TYR A 768 -52.38 -16.37 14.52
CA TYR A 768 -53.06 -15.06 14.36
C TYR A 768 -52.28 -13.73 14.28
N GLY A 769 -52.59 -12.96 13.22
CA GLY A 769 -52.44 -11.50 13.23
C GLY A 769 -52.31 -10.88 11.84
N ALA A 770 -53.41 -10.56 11.19
CA ALA A 770 -53.47 -9.82 9.93
C ALA A 770 -53.36 -8.31 10.18
N THR A 771 -52.53 -7.58 9.40
CA THR A 771 -52.80 -6.20 8.98
C THR A 771 -52.06 -5.83 7.68
N HIS A 772 -52.90 -5.53 6.68
CA HIS A 772 -52.77 -4.75 5.45
C HIS A 772 -51.58 -3.79 5.21
N SER A 773 -50.98 -3.96 4.01
CA SER A 773 -50.67 -3.00 2.93
C SER A 773 -49.98 -1.65 3.21
N THR A 774 -48.85 -1.41 2.50
CA THR A 774 -48.81 -0.58 1.27
C THR A 774 -47.49 -0.79 0.51
N LEU A 775 -47.58 -1.24 -0.75
CA LEU A 775 -46.49 -1.33 -1.72
C LEU A 775 -46.14 0.06 -2.29
N GLY A 776 -44.84 0.36 -2.39
CA GLY A 776 -44.28 1.37 -3.29
C GLY A 776 -43.46 0.66 -4.36
N GLN A 777 -43.89 0.80 -5.61
CA GLN A 777 -43.42 0.16 -6.82
C GLN A 777 -42.37 1.07 -7.50
N GLU A 778 -41.14 0.60 -7.73
CA GLU A 778 -40.19 1.25 -8.64
C GLU A 778 -39.74 0.25 -9.72
N ASP A 779 -40.08 0.59 -10.96
CA ASP A 779 -39.83 -0.15 -12.19
C ASP A 779 -38.35 -0.17 -12.58
N PHE A 780 -37.82 -1.36 -12.87
CA PHE A 780 -36.56 -1.54 -13.62
C PHE A 780 -36.90 -2.01 -15.04
N SER A 781 -36.90 -1.09 -16.01
CA SER A 781 -36.94 -1.42 -17.43
C SER A 781 -35.88 -0.62 -18.18
N SER A 782 -34.89 -1.32 -18.75
CA SER A 782 -34.47 -1.19 -20.17
C SER A 782 -33.05 -1.71 -20.38
N ILE A 783 -32.94 -2.87 -21.03
CA ILE A 783 -31.74 -3.36 -21.72
C ILE A 783 -31.91 -2.95 -23.19
N PRO A 784 -30.95 -2.27 -23.83
CA PRO A 784 -31.04 -2.01 -25.27
C PRO A 784 -30.53 -3.24 -26.06
N GLN A 785 -31.43 -3.82 -26.86
CA GLN A 785 -31.10 -4.80 -27.90
C GLN A 785 -30.44 -4.08 -29.10
N SER A 786 -29.37 -4.67 -29.63
CA SER A 786 -28.74 -4.28 -30.90
C SER A 786 -29.59 -4.72 -32.10
N PRO A 787 -29.73 -3.90 -33.17
CA PRO A 787 -30.44 -4.31 -34.38
C PRO A 787 -29.45 -4.76 -35.47
N LEU A 788 -29.68 -5.93 -36.06
CA LEU A 788 -29.19 -6.23 -37.40
C LEU A 788 -30.16 -7.16 -38.15
N ALA A 789 -30.59 -6.65 -39.31
CA ALA A 789 -31.05 -7.32 -40.53
C ALA A 789 -32.49 -7.88 -40.63
N GLN A 790 -33.35 -7.14 -41.35
CA GLN A 790 -34.17 -7.59 -42.51
C GLN A 790 -34.46 -6.35 -43.39
N ILE A 791 -33.82 -6.20 -44.56
CA ILE A 791 -34.30 -6.50 -45.93
C ILE A 791 -35.61 -5.77 -46.30
N SER A 792 -35.46 -4.60 -46.95
CA SER A 792 -36.07 -4.21 -48.23
C SER A 792 -35.50 -2.88 -48.68
#